data_AF-A0A947IFV2-F1
#
_entry.id   AF-A0A947IFV2-F1
#
_cell.length_a   1.000
_cell.length_b   1.000
_cell.length_c   1.000
_cell.angle_alpha   90.00
_cell.angle_beta   90.00
_cell.angle_gamma   90.00
#
_symmetry.space_group_name_H-M   'P 1'
#
loop_
_entity.id
_entity.type
_entity.pdbx_description
1 polymer ?
#
loop_
_entity_poly.entity_id
_entity_poly.type
_entity_poly.pdbx_seq_one_letter_code
_entity_poly.pdbx_strand_id
1 'polypeptide(L)'
;MKATFRACLALLMILPFCEAFAMAPGQMNYQGFLTATDGSPLDTTVAMTFRIYPIAVGGLAGWTEIHSSVTVSDGLFKVQLGETLPLSSDRFYEDTMWLGITVGNNTEMIPRIMFGAVPYAYRVGTVDYATGGTILGNVWIAGKGNIGLENTNAGEYAFVTGVENTASGSRSSIPGGTDNTASGTASFVGGGAANVAEGDESSIGGGAENYTSARNASVGGGIGNTANGDYSTIAGGSTNLADGDGAAISGGGFNLSRYFATVGGGKYNKARGDYSVIAGGGGPAAGDSNSATGASSAIGGGRQNVASGLYSTVGGGYSNDATAHSATVGGGFGNGAEGQYSTMSGGRYNHAALDYSVVGGGYANNAGYMAVVGGGNTNYASGDYSMVGSGQYNRARGLYSVVSGGGGSAMADSNSAIGDYSTVSGGRHNRTSADYTTIGGGYYNQAQGSGATVAGGQNNIASYLYPTVGGGVNNSASGYGAVVSGGGYNVAPGSYSTVSGGVSNQSLSDYSAIGGGNNNRTRGLYAVVGGGGGLALQDSNSASGDYSTIGGGRRNATGYEYTTVGGGRNNRADSIYATVGGGYDNWAIERYSTVGGGSANFAQMYGVVAGGDSNTASAFGAVAGGWYNRAEGWYSMAPGGANNRAYGSYSFAAGRRAQAMHSGDFRWADSYNANFSGPDTANTFAVRASGGVYLFTNTSLTSGARLYAGSSTWNAVSDSTMKRRYGKVDTKEVLDKVAALPIERWSYKAQDENVHHIGPMAQDFWNSFHVGDDSLAISTIDPSGIALAAIQELAKRNEKLETRNEKLEEEMAVLRAQVQTLMAAQQHTEAGITK
;
A
#
# COMPACT_ATOMS: atom_id res chain seq x y z
N MET A 1 -62.64 -27.10 32.28
CA MET A 1 -62.83 -28.50 32.73
C MET A 1 -62.04 -28.69 34.01
N LYS A 2 -62.72 -28.90 35.17
CA LYS A 2 -62.21 -29.43 36.47
C LYS A 2 -61.10 -28.61 37.18
N ALA A 3 -60.94 -28.55 38.51
CA ALA A 3 -61.70 -28.96 39.70
C ALA A 3 -60.82 -28.66 40.95
N THR A 4 -61.44 -28.24 42.07
CA THR A 4 -61.12 -28.59 43.51
C THR A 4 -59.79 -28.10 44.15
N PHE A 5 -59.65 -27.71 45.45
CA PHE A 5 -60.45 -27.82 46.69
C PHE A 5 -59.88 -26.97 47.86
N ARG A 6 -60.68 -26.83 48.95
CA ARG A 6 -60.46 -26.40 50.38
C ARG A 6 -60.71 -24.90 50.69
N ALA A 7 -61.69 -24.41 51.48
CA ALA A 7 -62.50 -24.80 52.65
C ALA A 7 -62.03 -24.17 53.99
N CYS A 8 -62.76 -23.15 54.50
CA CYS A 8 -63.45 -23.09 55.83
C CYS A 8 -63.69 -21.67 56.38
N LEU A 9 -64.94 -21.43 56.85
CA LEU A 9 -65.47 -20.41 57.82
C LEU A 9 -65.36 -18.91 57.45
N ALA A 10 -66.36 -18.03 57.63
CA ALA A 10 -67.53 -18.02 58.51
C ALA A 10 -68.68 -17.12 58.00
N LEU A 11 -69.88 -17.48 58.45
CA LEU A 11 -71.19 -16.82 58.48
C LEU A 11 -71.19 -15.28 58.61
N LEU A 12 -71.93 -14.55 57.75
CA LEU A 12 -72.99 -13.58 58.15
C LEU A 12 -73.76 -12.95 56.95
N MET A 13 -75.09 -13.08 57.00
CA MET A 13 -76.22 -12.28 56.47
C MET A 13 -76.16 -11.51 55.12
N ILE A 14 -77.17 -11.79 54.28
CA ILE A 14 -77.63 -11.02 53.11
C ILE A 14 -78.92 -10.29 53.48
N LEU A 15 -79.08 -9.01 53.08
CA LEU A 15 -80.36 -8.34 52.83
C LEU A 15 -80.22 -7.34 51.66
N PRO A 16 -81.23 -7.19 50.78
CA PRO A 16 -81.25 -6.13 49.75
C PRO A 16 -82.10 -4.93 50.21
N PHE A 17 -81.70 -3.71 49.84
CA PHE A 17 -82.49 -2.49 49.99
C PHE A 17 -82.81 -1.87 48.62
N CYS A 18 -84.05 -1.40 48.50
CA CYS A 18 -84.60 -0.61 47.41
C CYS A 18 -85.46 0.48 48.06
N GLU A 19 -85.44 1.69 47.52
CA GLU A 19 -86.25 2.81 47.99
C GLU A 19 -86.61 3.73 46.78
N ALA A 20 -87.52 4.69 46.98
CA ALA A 20 -88.00 5.71 46.04
C ALA A 20 -88.57 6.92 46.85
N PHE A 21 -88.31 8.23 46.56
CA PHE A 21 -88.94 9.37 47.29
C PHE A 21 -89.63 10.43 46.39
N ALA A 22 -90.69 11.02 46.97
CA ALA A 22 -91.48 12.17 46.54
C ALA A 22 -91.62 13.21 47.70
N MET A 23 -91.77 14.52 47.40
CA MET A 23 -91.87 15.61 48.41
C MET A 23 -93.31 16.16 48.57
N ALA A 24 -93.71 16.57 49.79
CA ALA A 24 -95.12 16.69 50.24
C ALA A 24 -95.83 18.06 50.01
N PRO A 25 -97.19 18.14 49.90
CA PRO A 25 -97.97 19.36 49.55
C PRO A 25 -98.18 20.40 50.68
N GLY A 26 -98.13 21.69 50.28
CA GLY A 26 -98.26 23.01 50.97
C GLY A 26 -99.34 23.26 52.05
N GLN A 27 -100.15 22.26 52.39
CA GLN A 27 -101.41 22.40 53.09
C GLN A 27 -101.55 21.32 54.15
N MET A 28 -102.29 21.63 55.23
CA MET A 28 -102.63 20.61 56.21
C MET A 28 -104.10 20.66 56.56
N ASN A 29 -104.73 19.51 56.62
CA ASN A 29 -106.09 19.41 57.10
C ASN A 29 -106.11 19.63 58.62
N TYR A 30 -107.05 20.45 59.09
CA TYR A 30 -107.30 20.69 60.50
C TYR A 30 -108.80 20.60 60.79
N GLN A 31 -109.16 19.90 61.85
CA GLN A 31 -110.54 19.74 62.28
C GLN A 31 -110.63 19.93 63.79
N GLY A 32 -111.75 20.46 64.27
CA GLY A 32 -111.98 20.68 65.69
C GLY A 32 -113.46 20.58 66.07
N PHE A 33 -113.71 20.54 67.37
CA PHE A 33 -115.05 20.52 67.97
C PHE A 33 -115.27 21.79 68.81
N LEU A 34 -116.43 22.43 68.68
CA LEU A 34 -116.82 23.67 69.32
C LEU A 34 -118.12 23.51 70.10
N THR A 35 -118.16 24.02 71.32
CA THR A 35 -119.33 24.00 72.21
C THR A 35 -119.74 25.41 72.63
N ALA A 36 -121.01 25.56 73.02
CA ALA A 36 -121.50 26.75 73.72
C ALA A 36 -121.01 26.75 75.19
N THR A 37 -121.21 27.86 75.90
CA THR A 37 -120.80 28.03 77.32
C THR A 37 -121.45 27.04 78.29
N ASP A 38 -122.53 26.38 77.89
CA ASP A 38 -123.23 25.33 78.64
C ASP A 38 -122.78 23.90 78.30
N GLY A 39 -121.82 23.76 77.38
CA GLY A 39 -121.27 22.47 76.94
C GLY A 39 -122.03 21.80 75.79
N SER A 40 -123.10 22.40 75.25
CA SER A 40 -123.80 21.86 74.07
C SER A 40 -123.02 22.08 72.77
N PRO A 41 -123.09 21.18 71.77
CA PRO A 41 -122.44 21.36 70.47
C PRO A 41 -122.96 22.60 69.73
N LEU A 42 -122.07 23.37 69.10
CA LEU A 42 -122.45 24.54 68.31
C LEU A 42 -122.90 24.12 66.89
N ASP A 43 -124.02 24.64 66.40
CA ASP A 43 -124.50 24.44 65.01
C ASP A 43 -124.74 25.81 64.36
N THR A 44 -123.67 26.40 63.82
CA THR A 44 -123.65 27.79 63.37
C THR A 44 -122.49 28.06 62.40
N THR A 45 -122.50 29.23 61.75
CA THR A 45 -121.41 29.70 60.90
C THR A 45 -120.69 30.86 61.58
N VAL A 46 -119.39 30.71 61.79
CA VAL A 46 -118.55 31.70 62.49
C VAL A 46 -117.25 31.93 61.74
N ALA A 47 -116.74 33.17 61.80
CA ALA A 47 -115.39 33.46 61.34
C ALA A 47 -114.38 32.85 62.32
N MET A 48 -113.31 32.24 61.81
CA MET A 48 -112.22 31.70 62.64
C MET A 48 -110.88 32.23 62.17
N THR A 49 -110.05 32.67 63.11
CA THR A 49 -108.67 33.06 62.84
C THR A 49 -107.72 32.05 63.47
N PHE A 50 -106.85 31.47 62.65
CA PHE A 50 -105.78 30.56 63.02
C PHE A 50 -104.46 31.29 63.03
N ARG A 51 -103.62 31.06 64.02
CA ARG A 51 -102.32 31.72 64.15
C ARG A 51 -101.27 30.72 64.56
N ILE A 52 -100.09 30.80 63.99
CA ILE A 52 -98.94 30.01 64.44
C ILE A 52 -98.03 30.90 65.26
N TYR A 53 -97.65 30.41 66.42
CA TYR A 53 -96.74 31.08 67.34
C TYR A 53 -95.56 30.19 67.67
N PRO A 54 -94.40 30.76 67.97
CA PRO A 54 -93.28 30.03 68.55
C PRO A 54 -93.49 29.71 70.05
N ILE A 55 -94.51 30.30 70.71
CA ILE A 55 -94.77 30.14 72.16
C ILE A 55 -96.25 29.86 72.48
N ALA A 56 -96.50 29.18 73.62
CA ALA A 56 -97.82 28.69 74.03
C ALA A 56 -98.80 29.77 74.50
N VAL A 57 -98.30 30.86 75.09
CA VAL A 57 -99.11 31.97 75.64
C VAL A 57 -98.36 33.29 75.39
N GLY A 58 -99.06 34.30 74.88
CA GLY A 58 -98.45 35.57 74.49
C GLY A 58 -97.62 35.48 73.19
N GLY A 59 -96.77 36.47 72.95
CA GLY A 59 -95.87 36.50 71.79
C GLY A 59 -96.56 36.91 70.47
N LEU A 60 -95.75 37.34 69.50
CA LEU A 60 -96.23 37.68 68.16
C LEU A 60 -96.46 36.40 67.35
N ALA A 61 -97.56 36.35 66.60
CA ALA A 61 -97.82 35.27 65.67
C ALA A 61 -96.85 35.34 64.49
N GLY A 62 -96.13 34.25 64.23
CA GLY A 62 -95.26 34.11 63.05
C GLY A 62 -96.04 33.81 61.76
N TRP A 63 -97.31 33.42 61.89
CA TRP A 63 -98.26 33.21 60.80
C TRP A 63 -99.68 33.43 61.31
N THR A 64 -100.57 33.96 60.46
CA THR A 64 -101.98 34.20 60.79
C THR A 64 -102.83 34.02 59.53
N GLU A 65 -103.88 33.23 59.65
CA GLU A 65 -104.82 32.89 58.60
C GLU A 65 -106.25 33.11 59.10
N ILE A 66 -107.09 33.80 58.32
CA ILE A 66 -108.49 34.06 58.69
C ILE A 66 -109.41 33.35 57.70
N HIS A 67 -110.22 32.44 58.21
CA HIS A 67 -111.36 31.88 57.49
C HIS A 67 -112.62 32.66 57.90
N SER A 68 -113.11 33.53 57.01
CA SER A 68 -114.22 34.45 57.29
C SER A 68 -115.58 33.77 57.49
N SER A 69 -115.74 32.51 57.06
CA SER A 69 -116.99 31.76 57.17
C SER A 69 -116.72 30.25 57.32
N VAL A 70 -116.53 29.79 58.55
CA VAL A 70 -116.40 28.36 58.88
C VAL A 70 -117.74 27.83 59.39
N THR A 71 -118.29 26.84 58.68
CA THR A 71 -119.51 26.13 59.12
C THR A 71 -119.14 25.12 60.19
N VAL A 72 -119.74 25.28 61.36
CA VAL A 72 -119.67 24.35 62.49
C VAL A 72 -121.00 23.62 62.53
N SER A 73 -120.96 22.29 62.42
CA SER A 73 -122.18 21.49 62.49
C SER A 73 -122.04 20.34 63.47
N ASP A 74 -123.00 20.23 64.39
CA ASP A 74 -122.94 19.35 65.57
C ASP A 74 -121.60 19.48 66.31
N GLY A 75 -121.15 20.73 66.49
CA GLY A 75 -119.87 21.09 67.08
C GLY A 75 -118.66 20.88 66.18
N LEU A 76 -118.70 20.10 65.10
CA LEU A 76 -117.54 19.83 64.26
C LEU A 76 -117.30 20.90 63.18
N PHE A 77 -116.03 21.27 63.01
CA PHE A 77 -115.57 22.05 61.86
C PHE A 77 -114.33 21.41 61.23
N LYS A 78 -114.13 21.67 59.95
CA LYS A 78 -112.92 21.32 59.20
C LYS A 78 -112.46 22.52 58.39
N VAL A 79 -111.16 22.76 58.41
CA VAL A 79 -110.49 23.78 57.62
C VAL A 79 -109.20 23.19 57.08
N GLN A 80 -108.72 23.68 55.96
CA GLN A 80 -107.40 23.33 55.47
C GLN A 80 -106.49 24.51 55.78
N LEU A 81 -105.59 24.35 56.75
CA LEU A 81 -104.62 25.39 57.08
C LEU A 81 -103.57 25.46 55.98
N GLY A 82 -103.23 26.68 55.59
CA GLY A 82 -102.45 26.91 54.38
C GLY A 82 -103.29 27.06 53.11
N GLU A 83 -104.63 27.08 53.21
CA GLU A 83 -105.54 27.23 52.06
C GLU A 83 -105.54 28.68 51.53
N THR A 84 -105.60 29.66 52.43
CA THR A 84 -105.56 31.09 52.10
C THR A 84 -104.18 31.71 52.32
N LEU A 85 -103.36 31.18 53.25
CA LEU A 85 -101.95 31.54 53.41
C LEU A 85 -101.06 30.29 53.59
N PRO A 86 -100.43 29.74 52.53
CA PRO A 86 -99.68 28.48 52.56
C PRO A 86 -98.68 28.34 53.71
N LEU A 87 -98.53 27.11 54.18
CA LEU A 87 -97.57 26.75 55.22
C LEU A 87 -96.20 26.45 54.58
N SER A 88 -95.19 27.26 54.89
CA SER A 88 -93.82 27.10 54.38
C SER A 88 -92.83 26.67 55.48
N SER A 89 -91.70 26.06 55.10
CA SER A 89 -90.71 25.47 56.02
C SER A 89 -90.14 26.45 57.04
N ASP A 90 -90.00 27.72 56.66
CA ASP A 90 -89.55 28.83 57.51
C ASP A 90 -90.55 29.18 58.62
N ARG A 91 -91.84 28.90 58.43
CA ARG A 91 -92.88 29.06 59.46
C ARG A 91 -92.79 28.01 60.53
N PHE A 92 -92.04 26.94 60.27
CA PHE A 92 -91.70 25.90 61.22
C PHE A 92 -90.21 25.89 61.49
N TYR A 93 -89.53 27.05 61.60
CA TYR A 93 -88.09 27.12 61.94
C TYR A 93 -87.82 26.84 63.43
N GLU A 94 -88.72 27.29 64.30
CA GLU A 94 -88.65 27.01 65.73
C GLU A 94 -89.13 25.59 66.02
N ASP A 95 -88.53 24.95 67.02
CA ASP A 95 -88.74 23.52 67.30
C ASP A 95 -90.13 23.17 67.83
N THR A 96 -90.87 24.15 68.33
CA THR A 96 -92.27 23.99 68.72
C THR A 96 -93.10 25.18 68.26
N MET A 97 -94.10 24.90 67.46
CA MET A 97 -95.06 25.84 66.93
C MET A 97 -96.45 25.54 67.50
N TRP A 98 -97.17 26.60 67.85
CA TRP A 98 -98.47 26.56 68.51
C TRP A 98 -99.54 27.20 67.63
N LEU A 99 -100.62 26.48 67.40
CA LEU A 99 -101.82 26.95 66.74
C LEU A 99 -102.75 27.63 67.75
N GLY A 100 -102.82 28.96 67.69
CA GLY A 100 -103.86 29.74 68.32
C GLY A 100 -105.10 29.82 67.44
N ILE A 101 -106.29 29.73 68.05
CA ILE A 101 -107.57 29.80 67.35
C ILE A 101 -108.44 30.86 68.02
N THR A 102 -108.95 31.80 67.23
CA THR A 102 -109.91 32.82 67.66
C THR A 102 -111.21 32.59 66.90
N VAL A 103 -112.34 32.50 67.60
CA VAL A 103 -113.67 32.28 66.99
C VAL A 103 -114.50 33.56 67.13
N GLY A 104 -114.97 34.11 66.01
CA GLY A 104 -115.67 35.39 65.96
C GLY A 104 -114.84 36.52 66.58
N ASN A 105 -115.47 37.27 67.49
CA ASN A 105 -114.83 38.35 68.25
C ASN A 105 -114.40 37.92 69.67
N ASN A 106 -114.37 36.61 69.96
CA ASN A 106 -113.98 36.13 71.28
C ASN A 106 -112.48 36.32 71.52
N THR A 107 -112.06 36.25 72.78
CA THR A 107 -110.64 36.12 73.14
C THR A 107 -110.08 34.82 72.56
N GLU A 108 -108.82 34.84 72.10
CA GLU A 108 -108.13 33.67 71.55
C GLU A 108 -108.18 32.51 72.55
N MET A 109 -108.49 31.31 72.05
CA MET A 109 -108.64 30.13 72.87
C MET A 109 -107.32 29.76 73.54
N ILE A 110 -107.39 29.57 74.86
CA ILE A 110 -106.28 29.11 75.69
C ILE A 110 -106.68 27.80 76.38
N PRO A 111 -105.77 26.81 76.47
CA PRO A 111 -104.40 26.81 75.93
C PRO A 111 -104.35 26.65 74.40
N ARG A 112 -103.32 27.21 73.74
CA ARG A 112 -103.07 27.01 72.30
C ARG A 112 -102.76 25.54 72.00
N ILE A 113 -103.01 25.13 70.77
CA ILE A 113 -102.86 23.74 70.34
C ILE A 113 -101.48 23.58 69.70
N MET A 114 -100.60 22.82 70.31
CA MET A 114 -99.28 22.54 69.74
C MET A 114 -99.42 21.77 68.41
N PHE A 115 -98.69 22.16 67.37
CA PHE A 115 -98.63 21.39 66.13
C PHE A 115 -97.94 20.03 66.35
N GLY A 116 -98.51 18.98 65.75
CA GLY A 116 -97.87 17.68 65.62
C GLY A 116 -96.87 17.63 64.45
N ALA A 117 -96.26 16.47 64.21
CA ALA A 117 -95.14 16.31 63.27
C ALA A 117 -95.43 16.59 61.78
N VAL A 118 -96.69 16.44 61.33
CA VAL A 118 -97.08 16.58 59.90
C VAL A 118 -96.65 17.92 59.27
N PRO A 119 -96.92 19.08 59.88
CA PRO A 119 -96.43 20.36 59.38
C PRO A 119 -94.90 20.54 59.40
N TYR A 120 -94.14 19.75 60.17
CA TYR A 120 -92.66 19.79 60.11
C TYR A 120 -92.08 18.96 58.96
N ALA A 121 -92.90 18.24 58.18
CA ALA A 121 -92.46 17.55 56.96
C ALA A 121 -91.97 18.52 55.86
N TYR A 122 -92.19 19.83 56.01
CA TYR A 122 -91.49 20.85 55.22
C TYR A 122 -89.99 20.97 55.54
N ARG A 123 -89.50 20.37 56.64
CA ARG A 123 -88.09 20.33 57.01
C ARG A 123 -87.32 19.13 56.40
N VAL A 124 -87.95 18.25 55.61
CA VAL A 124 -87.38 16.93 55.28
C VAL A 124 -85.96 17.03 54.72
N GLY A 125 -85.05 16.40 55.47
CA GLY A 125 -83.59 16.44 55.30
C GLY A 125 -82.99 15.29 54.49
N THR A 126 -83.78 14.41 53.88
CA THR A 126 -83.29 13.41 52.91
C THR A 126 -84.23 13.31 51.72
N VAL A 127 -83.63 13.20 50.53
CA VAL A 127 -84.33 13.12 49.25
C VAL A 127 -83.86 11.83 48.59
N ASP A 128 -84.33 10.67 49.04
CA ASP A 128 -83.85 9.43 48.42
C ASP A 128 -84.56 9.21 47.07
N TYR A 129 -83.86 8.83 46.01
CA TYR A 129 -84.46 8.50 44.69
C TYR A 129 -85.32 9.57 44.00
N ALA A 130 -85.20 10.86 44.36
CA ALA A 130 -85.77 11.89 43.50
C ALA A 130 -85.02 11.90 42.16
N THR A 131 -85.69 11.46 41.11
CA THR A 131 -85.18 11.58 39.75
C THR A 131 -85.44 13.00 39.24
N GLY A 132 -84.37 13.78 39.03
CA GLY A 132 -84.44 15.10 38.37
C GLY A 132 -84.43 16.36 39.26
N GLY A 133 -84.12 16.26 40.56
CA GLY A 133 -83.97 17.43 41.44
C GLY A 133 -82.63 18.17 41.26
N THR A 134 -82.63 19.51 41.38
CA THR A 134 -81.43 20.36 41.39
C THR A 134 -81.24 20.98 42.78
N ILE A 135 -80.07 20.82 43.39
CA ILE A 135 -79.71 21.50 44.64
C ILE A 135 -79.06 22.85 44.28
N LEU A 136 -79.69 23.96 44.64
CA LEU A 136 -79.17 25.32 44.42
C LEU A 136 -78.39 25.79 45.66
N GLY A 137 -77.07 25.95 45.53
CA GLY A 137 -76.17 26.38 46.61
C GLY A 137 -74.90 25.54 46.69
N ASN A 138 -74.04 25.82 47.69
CA ASN A 138 -72.86 25.01 47.96
C ASN A 138 -73.29 23.69 48.64
N VAL A 139 -72.75 22.57 48.15
CA VAL A 139 -72.92 21.27 48.81
C VAL A 139 -71.66 20.99 49.62
N TRP A 140 -71.80 20.93 50.95
CA TRP A 140 -70.72 20.49 51.85
C TRP A 140 -70.95 19.04 52.25
N ILE A 141 -70.03 18.17 51.87
CA ILE A 141 -70.05 16.74 52.22
C ILE A 141 -69.00 16.52 53.31
N ALA A 142 -69.45 16.29 54.55
CA ALA A 142 -68.57 15.92 55.64
C ALA A 142 -68.28 14.41 55.58
N GLY A 143 -67.08 14.02 55.14
CA GLY A 143 -66.66 12.61 55.06
C GLY A 143 -66.63 12.06 53.63
N LYS A 144 -67.43 11.02 53.34
CA LYS A 144 -67.45 10.32 52.04
C LYS A 144 -68.45 10.98 51.08
N GLY A 145 -68.04 11.19 49.82
CA GLY A 145 -68.95 11.61 48.74
C GLY A 145 -69.16 10.48 47.74
N ASN A 146 -70.42 10.07 47.50
CA ASN A 146 -70.78 9.07 46.49
C ASN A 146 -71.91 9.62 45.60
N ILE A 147 -71.61 9.99 44.35
CA ILE A 147 -72.55 10.69 43.46
C ILE A 147 -72.63 9.98 42.10
N GLY A 148 -73.69 9.20 41.89
CA GLY A 148 -73.94 8.49 40.63
C GLY A 148 -74.39 7.05 40.88
N LEU A 149 -74.46 6.25 39.82
CA LEU A 149 -75.00 4.89 39.88
C LEU A 149 -73.88 3.87 40.09
N GLU A 150 -74.13 2.85 40.92
CA GLU A 150 -73.28 1.65 41.07
C GLU A 150 -71.82 1.92 41.48
N ASN A 151 -71.54 3.10 42.06
CA ASN A 151 -70.21 3.40 42.60
C ASN A 151 -70.01 2.76 44.00
N THR A 152 -68.81 2.26 44.25
CA THR A 152 -68.36 1.73 45.54
C THR A 152 -67.43 2.72 46.24
N ASN A 153 -67.86 3.28 47.39
CA ASN A 153 -67.04 4.19 48.21
C ASN A 153 -66.63 3.55 49.55
N ALA A 154 -65.56 2.76 49.55
CA ALA A 154 -65.08 2.05 50.74
C ALA A 154 -64.03 2.85 51.54
N GLY A 155 -63.27 3.75 50.92
CA GLY A 155 -62.16 4.48 51.54
C GLY A 155 -62.58 5.55 52.55
N GLU A 156 -61.77 5.78 53.59
CA GLU A 156 -61.98 6.86 54.56
C GLU A 156 -61.74 8.23 53.91
N TYR A 157 -62.69 9.17 54.00
CA TYR A 157 -62.63 10.47 53.30
C TYR A 157 -62.51 10.39 51.75
N ALA A 158 -62.94 9.28 51.14
CA ALA A 158 -62.89 9.14 49.69
C ALA A 158 -64.07 9.83 48.98
N PHE A 159 -63.81 10.29 47.75
CA PHE A 159 -64.79 10.96 46.89
C PHE A 159 -64.94 10.19 45.57
N VAL A 160 -66.15 9.77 45.22
CA VAL A 160 -66.42 9.04 43.98
C VAL A 160 -67.68 9.56 43.30
N THR A 161 -67.60 9.77 42.00
CA THR A 161 -68.75 10.12 41.17
C THR A 161 -68.69 9.41 39.82
N GLY A 162 -69.81 9.36 39.08
CA GLY A 162 -69.90 8.69 37.78
C GLY A 162 -70.69 7.38 37.86
N VAL A 163 -70.31 6.38 37.04
CA VAL A 163 -70.98 5.08 36.98
C VAL A 163 -69.99 3.94 37.27
N GLU A 164 -70.33 2.98 38.13
CA GLU A 164 -69.52 1.77 38.38
C GLU A 164 -68.08 2.03 38.88
N ASN A 165 -67.79 3.18 39.49
CA ASN A 165 -66.44 3.49 39.98
C ASN A 165 -66.22 2.99 41.42
N THR A 166 -65.00 2.54 41.75
CA THR A 166 -64.60 2.03 43.07
C THR A 166 -63.51 2.89 43.70
N ALA A 167 -63.85 3.70 44.71
CA ALA A 167 -62.88 4.42 45.56
C ALA A 167 -62.74 3.73 46.92
N SER A 168 -61.68 2.94 47.11
CA SER A 168 -61.47 2.13 48.33
C SER A 168 -60.27 2.55 49.18
N GLY A 169 -59.34 3.35 48.63
CA GLY A 169 -58.21 3.90 49.37
C GLY A 169 -58.59 5.05 50.31
N SER A 170 -57.88 5.21 51.43
CA SER A 170 -58.10 6.37 52.31
C SER A 170 -57.73 7.65 51.56
N ARG A 171 -58.63 8.64 51.52
CA ARG A 171 -58.52 9.91 50.77
C ARG A 171 -58.41 9.75 49.25
N SER A 172 -58.84 8.61 48.69
CA SER A 172 -58.84 8.44 47.24
C SER A 172 -59.95 9.25 46.58
N SER A 173 -59.76 9.64 45.31
CA SER A 173 -60.74 10.47 44.60
C SER A 173 -60.91 10.13 43.13
N ILE A 174 -62.18 10.05 42.73
CA ILE A 174 -62.65 9.80 41.37
C ILE A 174 -63.76 10.81 41.05
N PRO A 175 -63.47 11.95 40.41
CA PRO A 175 -64.45 13.01 40.17
C PRO A 175 -65.32 12.79 38.93
N GLY A 176 -65.27 11.61 38.28
CA GLY A 176 -66.18 11.23 37.20
C GLY A 176 -65.73 9.97 36.45
N GLY A 177 -66.44 9.59 35.38
CA GLY A 177 -66.09 8.46 34.51
C GLY A 177 -66.88 7.17 34.77
N THR A 178 -66.43 6.09 34.14
CA THR A 178 -67.05 4.76 34.22
C THR A 178 -66.03 3.68 34.60
N ASP A 179 -66.37 2.78 35.52
CA ASP A 179 -65.56 1.60 35.84
C ASP A 179 -64.12 1.91 36.30
N ASN A 180 -63.89 3.05 36.95
CA ASN A 180 -62.56 3.40 37.46
C ASN A 180 -62.36 2.92 38.89
N THR A 181 -61.16 2.49 39.25
CA THR A 181 -60.78 2.06 40.60
C THR A 181 -59.66 2.92 41.18
N ALA A 182 -59.83 3.46 42.38
CA ALA A 182 -58.84 4.20 43.15
C ALA A 182 -58.73 3.59 44.56
N SER A 183 -57.80 2.65 44.73
CA SER A 183 -57.67 1.80 45.92
C SER A 183 -56.43 2.07 46.76
N GLY A 184 -55.40 2.72 46.22
CA GLY A 184 -54.25 3.21 46.98
C GLY A 184 -54.60 4.39 47.91
N THR A 185 -53.82 4.57 48.97
CA THR A 185 -53.98 5.71 49.88
C THR A 185 -53.71 7.01 49.13
N ALA A 186 -54.62 8.00 49.20
CA ALA A 186 -54.56 9.27 48.48
C ALA A 186 -54.44 9.13 46.95
N SER A 187 -54.88 8.00 46.38
CA SER A 187 -54.84 7.81 44.93
C SER A 187 -55.92 8.61 44.20
N PHE A 188 -55.64 8.99 42.96
CA PHE A 188 -56.51 9.83 42.15
C PHE A 188 -56.78 9.21 40.78
N VAL A 189 -58.03 9.21 40.35
CA VAL A 189 -58.39 8.96 38.94
C VAL A 189 -59.29 10.09 38.47
N GLY A 190 -58.78 10.99 37.63
CA GLY A 190 -59.51 12.20 37.19
C GLY A 190 -60.74 11.95 36.32
N GLY A 191 -60.89 10.76 35.76
CA GLY A 191 -62.08 10.31 35.04
C GLY A 191 -61.76 9.25 33.99
N GLY A 192 -62.61 9.13 32.96
CA GLY A 192 -62.40 8.18 31.86
C GLY A 192 -63.04 6.81 32.09
N ALA A 193 -62.50 5.76 31.49
CA ALA A 193 -63.06 4.41 31.52
C ALA A 193 -62.05 3.34 31.99
N ALA A 194 -62.42 2.45 32.90
CA ALA A 194 -61.61 1.27 33.25
C ALA A 194 -60.17 1.59 33.74
N ASN A 195 -59.93 2.74 34.37
CA ASN A 195 -58.60 3.08 34.91
C ASN A 195 -58.46 2.58 36.35
N VAL A 196 -57.26 2.16 36.76
CA VAL A 196 -57.00 1.55 38.07
C VAL A 196 -55.76 2.18 38.74
N ALA A 197 -55.97 2.85 39.86
CA ALA A 197 -54.94 3.48 40.69
C ALA A 197 -54.83 2.78 42.06
N GLU A 198 -53.96 1.76 42.12
CA GLU A 198 -53.71 0.89 43.27
C GLU A 198 -52.55 1.34 44.15
N GLY A 199 -51.56 2.03 43.59
CA GLY A 199 -50.41 2.52 44.35
C GLY A 199 -50.75 3.67 45.31
N ASP A 200 -50.08 3.74 46.44
CA ASP A 200 -50.20 4.88 47.36
C ASP A 200 -49.73 6.18 46.70
N GLU A 201 -50.50 7.26 46.82
CA GLU A 201 -50.26 8.56 46.19
C GLU A 201 -50.17 8.48 44.64
N SER A 202 -50.67 7.40 44.04
CA SER A 202 -50.68 7.24 42.59
C SER A 202 -51.78 8.09 41.93
N SER A 203 -51.54 8.52 40.70
CA SER A 203 -52.48 9.39 39.99
C SER A 203 -52.66 8.99 38.54
N ILE A 204 -53.91 8.91 38.11
CA ILE A 204 -54.29 8.79 36.70
C ILE A 204 -55.12 10.02 36.32
N GLY A 205 -54.64 10.84 35.38
CA GLY A 205 -55.36 12.04 34.95
C GLY A 205 -56.70 11.76 34.25
N GLY A 206 -56.79 10.64 33.54
CA GLY A 206 -58.00 10.15 32.86
C GLY A 206 -57.66 9.10 31.79
N GLY A 207 -58.49 9.00 30.74
CA GLY A 207 -58.25 8.08 29.61
C GLY A 207 -58.97 6.74 29.76
N ALA A 208 -58.46 5.70 29.10
CA ALA A 208 -59.03 4.36 29.17
C ALA A 208 -58.00 3.29 29.56
N GLU A 209 -58.36 2.32 30.40
CA GLU A 209 -57.54 1.14 30.70
C GLU A 209 -56.13 1.45 31.25
N ASN A 210 -55.92 2.62 31.88
CA ASN A 210 -54.62 2.94 32.48
C ASN A 210 -54.50 2.31 33.86
N TYR A 211 -53.30 1.88 34.24
CA TYR A 211 -53.03 1.16 35.46
C TYR A 211 -51.80 1.73 36.18
N THR A 212 -51.91 1.96 37.48
CA THR A 212 -50.79 2.35 38.34
C THR A 212 -50.82 1.49 39.60
N SER A 213 -49.71 0.79 39.89
CA SER A 213 -49.64 -0.14 41.05
C SER A 213 -48.66 0.29 42.14
N ALA A 214 -47.74 1.19 41.84
CA ALA A 214 -46.65 1.57 42.74
C ALA A 214 -46.81 2.97 43.33
N ARG A 215 -46.04 3.25 44.37
CA ARG A 215 -46.18 4.47 45.15
C ARG A 215 -45.71 5.68 44.34
N ASN A 216 -46.46 6.77 44.37
CA ASN A 216 -46.19 7.98 43.57
C ASN A 216 -46.11 7.73 42.04
N ALA A 217 -46.64 6.62 41.54
CA ALA A 217 -46.71 6.37 40.10
C ALA A 217 -47.79 7.26 39.44
N SER A 218 -47.51 7.82 38.28
CA SER A 218 -48.40 8.75 37.61
C SER A 218 -48.61 8.42 36.13
N VAL A 219 -49.87 8.38 35.69
CA VAL A 219 -50.25 8.33 34.27
C VAL A 219 -51.07 9.57 33.93
N GLY A 220 -50.60 10.43 33.03
CA GLY A 220 -51.33 11.64 32.65
C GLY A 220 -52.65 11.36 31.91
N GLY A 221 -52.70 10.26 31.14
CA GLY A 221 -53.89 9.77 30.46
C GLY A 221 -53.55 8.78 29.34
N GLY A 222 -54.40 8.67 28.32
CA GLY A 222 -54.18 7.78 27.16
C GLY A 222 -54.92 6.45 27.29
N ILE A 223 -54.46 5.41 26.57
CA ILE A 223 -55.12 4.10 26.53
C ILE A 223 -54.16 2.98 26.94
N GLY A 224 -54.49 2.18 27.95
CA GLY A 224 -53.75 0.95 28.25
C GLY A 224 -52.34 1.17 28.81
N ASN A 225 -52.03 2.32 29.42
CA ASN A 225 -50.69 2.57 29.96
C ASN A 225 -50.54 2.01 31.37
N THR A 226 -49.37 1.49 31.71
CA THR A 226 -49.11 0.79 32.98
C THR A 226 -47.85 1.35 33.65
N ALA A 227 -47.98 1.93 34.85
CA ALA A 227 -46.86 2.44 35.64
C ALA A 227 -46.73 1.63 36.96
N ASN A 228 -45.71 0.78 37.03
CA ASN A 228 -45.51 -0.22 38.10
C ASN A 228 -44.30 0.06 38.99
N GLY A 229 -43.47 1.05 38.68
CA GLY A 229 -42.32 1.42 39.52
C GLY A 229 -42.64 2.58 40.46
N ASP A 230 -41.96 2.64 41.60
CA ASP A 230 -42.09 3.78 42.51
C ASP A 230 -41.63 5.06 41.78
N TYR A 231 -42.40 6.14 41.87
CA TYR A 231 -42.15 7.40 41.15
C TYR A 231 -42.09 7.27 39.61
N SER A 232 -42.65 6.20 39.03
CA SER A 232 -42.70 6.04 37.58
C SER A 232 -43.74 6.99 36.95
N THR A 233 -43.43 7.52 35.77
CA THR A 233 -44.29 8.50 35.09
C THR A 233 -44.52 8.13 33.64
N ILE A 234 -45.78 8.12 33.23
CA ILE A 234 -46.20 8.07 31.82
C ILE A 234 -47.05 9.30 31.53
N ALA A 235 -46.56 10.22 30.70
CA ALA A 235 -47.32 11.45 30.41
C ALA A 235 -48.60 11.18 29.58
N GLY A 236 -48.60 10.13 28.75
CA GLY A 236 -49.77 9.69 27.99
C GLY A 236 -49.44 8.61 26.94
N GLY A 237 -50.28 8.48 25.91
CA GLY A 237 -50.05 7.57 24.78
C GLY A 237 -50.85 6.26 24.86
N SER A 238 -50.36 5.20 24.21
CA SER A 238 -51.04 3.91 24.12
C SER A 238 -50.15 2.74 24.53
N THR A 239 -50.57 1.92 25.48
CA THR A 239 -49.90 0.63 25.78
C THR A 239 -48.43 0.79 26.20
N ASN A 240 -48.09 1.88 26.88
CA ASN A 240 -46.75 2.09 27.42
C ASN A 240 -46.60 1.44 28.79
N LEU A 241 -45.42 0.92 29.09
CA LEU A 241 -45.12 0.21 30.34
C LEU A 241 -43.88 0.82 31.02
N ALA A 242 -44.07 1.47 32.16
CA ALA A 242 -43.00 1.96 33.02
C ALA A 242 -42.86 0.99 34.21
N ASP A 243 -41.93 0.04 34.11
CA ASP A 243 -41.85 -1.18 34.94
C ASP A 243 -40.72 -1.15 35.99
N GLY A 244 -40.15 0.03 36.26
CA GLY A 244 -39.09 0.16 37.27
C GLY A 244 -39.12 1.52 37.96
N ASP A 245 -38.50 1.61 39.13
CA ASP A 245 -38.51 2.83 39.93
C ASP A 245 -37.90 4.00 39.15
N GLY A 246 -38.57 5.16 39.19
CA GLY A 246 -38.16 6.35 38.44
C GLY A 246 -38.23 6.21 36.91
N ALA A 247 -38.83 5.14 36.38
CA ALA A 247 -39.01 4.98 34.94
C ALA A 247 -39.90 6.08 34.35
N ALA A 248 -39.44 6.75 33.30
CA ALA A 248 -40.16 7.84 32.65
C ALA A 248 -40.48 7.55 31.18
N ILE A 249 -41.72 7.78 30.77
CA ILE A 249 -42.16 7.71 29.37
C ILE A 249 -42.96 8.98 29.05
N SER A 250 -42.47 9.79 28.11
CA SER A 250 -43.14 11.05 27.74
C SER A 250 -44.34 10.86 26.81
N GLY A 251 -44.55 9.66 26.25
CA GLY A 251 -45.71 9.32 25.43
C GLY A 251 -45.44 8.23 24.40
N GLY A 252 -46.21 8.25 23.30
CA GLY A 252 -46.04 7.29 22.19
C GLY A 252 -46.80 5.99 22.39
N GLY A 253 -46.35 4.90 21.76
CA GLY A 253 -47.05 3.62 21.80
C GLY A 253 -46.16 2.40 22.02
N PHE A 254 -46.58 1.47 22.87
CA PHE A 254 -45.85 0.21 23.12
C PHE A 254 -44.41 0.40 23.62
N ASN A 255 -44.12 1.51 24.30
CA ASN A 255 -42.79 1.77 24.86
C ASN A 255 -42.62 1.09 26.22
N LEU A 256 -41.40 0.66 26.52
CA LEU A 256 -41.01 0.05 27.79
C LEU A 256 -39.85 0.83 28.40
N SER A 257 -40.00 1.23 29.66
CA SER A 257 -38.93 1.81 30.48
C SER A 257 -38.79 1.06 31.81
N ARG A 258 -37.56 0.94 32.32
CA ARG A 258 -37.24 0.28 33.61
C ARG A 258 -36.51 1.25 34.56
N TYR A 259 -35.74 0.72 35.52
CA TYR A 259 -35.12 1.44 36.61
C TYR A 259 -34.35 2.70 36.18
N PHE A 260 -34.88 3.88 36.54
CA PHE A 260 -34.41 5.21 36.16
C PHE A 260 -34.17 5.43 34.66
N ALA A 261 -34.75 4.59 33.81
CA ALA A 261 -34.63 4.70 32.37
C ALA A 261 -35.67 5.69 31.82
N THR A 262 -35.36 6.29 30.67
CA THR A 262 -36.22 7.29 30.03
C THR A 262 -36.51 6.95 28.58
N VAL A 263 -37.78 7.00 28.20
CA VAL A 263 -38.22 7.00 26.80
C VAL A 263 -38.92 8.32 26.49
N GLY A 264 -38.31 9.14 25.62
CA GLY A 264 -38.86 10.44 25.24
C GLY A 264 -40.10 10.37 24.31
N GLY A 265 -40.42 9.19 23.77
CA GLY A 265 -41.63 8.94 22.99
C GLY A 265 -41.43 7.87 21.91
N GLY A 266 -42.21 7.96 20.82
CA GLY A 266 -42.08 7.04 19.68
C GLY A 266 -42.87 5.73 19.82
N LYS A 267 -42.51 4.69 19.06
CA LYS A 267 -43.23 3.41 19.09
C LYS A 267 -42.29 2.20 19.29
N TYR A 268 -42.66 1.28 20.18
CA TYR A 268 -41.93 0.05 20.48
C TYR A 268 -40.53 0.21 21.09
N ASN A 269 -40.16 1.39 21.62
CA ASN A 269 -38.84 1.60 22.20
C ASN A 269 -38.68 0.85 23.54
N LYS A 270 -37.52 0.25 23.80
CA LYS A 270 -37.26 -0.57 24.98
C LYS A 270 -36.00 -0.11 25.72
N ALA A 271 -36.17 0.71 26.74
CA ALA A 271 -35.11 1.14 27.65
C ALA A 271 -35.11 0.20 28.88
N ARG A 272 -34.22 -0.79 28.87
CA ARG A 272 -34.18 -1.89 29.86
C ARG A 272 -32.96 -1.87 30.78
N GLY A 273 -31.87 -1.22 30.36
CA GLY A 273 -30.71 -1.03 31.21
C GLY A 273 -30.97 0.06 32.26
N ASP A 274 -30.36 -0.09 33.43
CA ASP A 274 -30.47 0.91 34.50
C ASP A 274 -29.97 2.26 33.99
N TYR A 275 -30.72 3.34 34.23
CA TYR A 275 -30.39 4.70 33.75
C TYR A 275 -30.25 4.83 32.23
N SER A 276 -30.81 3.90 31.44
CA SER A 276 -30.71 3.98 29.98
C SER A 276 -31.68 5.00 29.38
N VAL A 277 -31.31 5.57 28.23
CA VAL A 277 -32.10 6.63 27.58
C VAL A 277 -32.39 6.28 26.14
N ILE A 278 -33.65 6.39 25.74
CA ILE A 278 -34.06 6.43 24.33
C ILE A 278 -34.82 7.72 24.11
N ALA A 279 -34.24 8.67 23.38
CA ALA A 279 -34.86 9.98 23.18
C ALA A 279 -36.15 9.91 22.34
N GLY A 280 -36.32 8.90 21.49
CA GLY A 280 -37.55 8.65 20.74
C GLY A 280 -37.37 7.69 19.56
N GLY A 281 -38.21 7.83 18.53
CA GLY A 281 -38.12 7.05 17.29
C GLY A 281 -38.89 5.71 17.33
N GLY A 282 -38.33 4.68 16.73
CA GLY A 282 -38.98 3.40 16.48
C GLY A 282 -39.69 3.38 15.12
N GLY A 283 -40.56 2.41 14.91
CA GLY A 283 -41.30 2.25 13.65
C GLY A 283 -42.65 1.56 13.81
N PRO A 284 -43.37 1.34 12.70
CA PRO A 284 -44.75 0.85 12.74
C PRO A 284 -44.88 -0.56 13.34
N ALA A 285 -43.83 -1.40 13.27
CA ALA A 285 -43.83 -2.78 13.74
C ALA A 285 -42.88 -2.99 14.94
N ALA A 286 -43.12 -4.04 15.73
CA ALA A 286 -42.27 -4.36 16.89
C ALA A 286 -40.81 -4.65 16.51
N GLY A 287 -40.57 -5.16 15.30
CA GLY A 287 -39.23 -5.36 14.76
C GLY A 287 -38.45 -4.06 14.58
N ASP A 288 -39.11 -2.91 14.50
CA ASP A 288 -38.52 -1.59 14.30
C ASP A 288 -38.02 -0.93 15.62
N SER A 289 -38.12 -1.64 16.75
CA SER A 289 -37.80 -1.12 18.08
C SER A 289 -36.35 -0.68 18.24
N ASN A 290 -36.12 0.46 18.91
CA ASN A 290 -34.81 0.75 19.50
C ASN A 290 -34.71 0.05 20.87
N SER A 291 -33.53 -0.48 21.19
CA SER A 291 -33.30 -1.32 22.37
C SER A 291 -32.05 -0.89 23.12
N ALA A 292 -32.22 -0.22 24.27
CA ALA A 292 -31.15 0.21 25.16
C ALA A 292 -31.12 -0.69 26.42
N THR A 293 -30.31 -1.76 26.37
CA THR A 293 -30.25 -2.78 27.45
C THR A 293 -29.00 -2.69 28.32
N GLY A 294 -27.96 -2.00 27.87
CA GLY A 294 -26.78 -1.74 28.70
C GLY A 294 -27.09 -0.71 29.79
N ALA A 295 -26.51 -0.85 30.98
CA ALA A 295 -26.65 0.19 32.00
C ALA A 295 -26.00 1.49 31.52
N SER A 296 -26.68 2.61 31.77
CA SER A 296 -26.33 3.95 31.29
C SER A 296 -26.11 4.02 29.77
N SER A 297 -26.74 3.14 28.98
CA SER A 297 -26.66 3.21 27.53
C SER A 297 -27.65 4.24 26.95
N ALA A 298 -27.31 4.81 25.80
CA ALA A 298 -28.09 5.90 25.19
C ALA A 298 -28.38 5.65 23.71
N ILE A 299 -29.62 5.91 23.29
CA ILE A 299 -30.04 5.94 21.89
C ILE A 299 -30.71 7.29 21.60
N GLY A 300 -30.12 8.09 20.71
CA GLY A 300 -30.65 9.41 20.34
C GLY A 300 -31.92 9.38 19.49
N GLY A 301 -32.26 8.23 18.89
CA GLY A 301 -33.51 8.03 18.14
C GLY A 301 -33.35 7.03 17.00
N GLY A 302 -34.09 7.24 15.90
CA GLY A 302 -34.02 6.38 14.72
C GLY A 302 -34.82 5.09 14.86
N ARG A 303 -34.43 4.01 14.18
CA ARG A 303 -35.20 2.76 14.08
C ARG A 303 -34.29 1.53 14.09
N GLN A 304 -34.66 0.47 14.81
CA GLN A 304 -33.84 -0.75 14.95
C GLN A 304 -32.44 -0.56 15.54
N ASN A 305 -32.19 0.48 16.34
CA ASN A 305 -30.87 0.66 16.95
C ASN A 305 -30.75 -0.13 18.27
N VAL A 306 -29.59 -0.71 18.54
CA VAL A 306 -29.32 -1.48 19.75
C VAL A 306 -28.12 -0.88 20.50
N ALA A 307 -28.30 -0.55 21.76
CA ALA A 307 -27.24 -0.12 22.68
C ALA A 307 -27.24 -1.06 23.90
N SER A 308 -26.50 -2.17 23.80
CA SER A 308 -26.51 -3.24 24.81
C SER A 308 -25.28 -3.31 25.69
N GLY A 309 -24.19 -2.63 25.32
CA GLY A 309 -22.99 -2.51 26.14
C GLY A 309 -23.15 -1.52 27.29
N LEU A 310 -22.44 -1.74 28.40
CA LEU A 310 -22.37 -0.79 29.51
C LEU A 310 -21.79 0.54 29.02
N TYR A 311 -22.45 1.68 29.29
CA TYR A 311 -22.10 3.02 28.78
C TYR A 311 -22.08 3.15 27.25
N SER A 312 -22.72 2.23 26.50
CA SER A 312 -22.70 2.31 25.04
C SER A 312 -23.65 3.38 24.50
N THR A 313 -23.31 3.97 23.36
CA THR A 313 -24.09 5.06 22.75
C THR A 313 -24.35 4.82 21.29
N VAL A 314 -25.60 5.00 20.86
CA VAL A 314 -25.99 5.10 19.45
C VAL A 314 -26.65 6.47 19.22
N GLY A 315 -26.03 7.34 18.42
CA GLY A 315 -26.58 8.68 18.16
C GLY A 315 -27.93 8.66 17.43
N GLY A 316 -28.22 7.63 16.63
CA GLY A 316 -29.49 7.42 15.94
C GLY A 316 -29.32 6.59 14.67
N GLY A 317 -30.16 6.83 13.65
CA GLY A 317 -30.07 6.14 12.35
C GLY A 317 -30.92 4.87 12.26
N TYR A 318 -30.51 3.93 11.42
CA TYR A 318 -31.23 2.67 11.20
C TYR A 318 -30.35 1.45 11.39
N SER A 319 -30.77 0.50 12.24
CA SER A 319 -30.09 -0.80 12.41
C SER A 319 -28.62 -0.68 12.86
N ASN A 320 -28.29 0.23 13.79
CA ASN A 320 -26.94 0.34 14.34
C ASN A 320 -26.81 -0.35 15.70
N ASP A 321 -25.69 -1.01 15.93
CA ASP A 321 -25.43 -1.85 17.10
C ASP A 321 -24.19 -1.37 17.87
N ALA A 322 -24.35 -0.97 19.13
CA ALA A 322 -23.27 -0.68 20.07
C ALA A 322 -23.34 -1.64 21.26
N THR A 323 -22.62 -2.77 21.14
CA THR A 323 -22.87 -3.96 21.97
C THR A 323 -21.83 -4.18 23.07
N ALA A 324 -20.67 -3.54 22.99
CA ALA A 324 -19.58 -3.67 23.96
C ALA A 324 -19.46 -2.48 24.92
N HIS A 325 -18.69 -2.67 25.98
CA HIS A 325 -18.46 -1.66 27.01
C HIS A 325 -17.88 -0.36 26.41
N SER A 326 -18.52 0.77 26.68
CA SER A 326 -18.16 2.10 26.17
C SER A 326 -18.07 2.19 24.64
N ALA A 327 -18.77 1.30 23.91
CA ALA A 327 -18.82 1.32 22.45
C ALA A 327 -19.70 2.48 21.95
N THR A 328 -19.27 3.19 20.91
CA THR A 328 -19.98 4.35 20.38
C THR A 328 -20.24 4.22 18.88
N VAL A 329 -21.49 4.40 18.47
CA VAL A 329 -21.90 4.59 17.08
C VAL A 329 -22.57 5.95 16.91
N GLY A 330 -21.96 6.85 16.14
CA GLY A 330 -22.51 8.18 15.88
C GLY A 330 -23.86 8.17 15.14
N GLY A 331 -24.12 7.14 14.33
CA GLY A 331 -25.39 6.93 13.63
C GLY A 331 -25.21 6.17 12.31
N GLY A 332 -26.08 6.43 11.33
CA GLY A 332 -25.97 5.83 9.98
C GLY A 332 -26.88 4.62 9.76
N PHE A 333 -26.47 3.70 8.89
CA PHE A 333 -27.26 2.52 8.50
C PHE A 333 -26.46 1.23 8.64
N GLY A 334 -26.83 0.34 9.56
CA GLY A 334 -26.22 -0.98 9.66
C GLY A 334 -24.81 -1.01 10.25
N ASN A 335 -24.42 -0.05 11.09
CA ASN A 335 -23.05 0.00 11.65
C ASN A 335 -22.96 -0.73 13.00
N GLY A 336 -21.86 -1.46 13.24
CA GLY A 336 -21.58 -2.19 14.47
C GLY A 336 -20.33 -1.70 15.20
N ALA A 337 -20.43 -1.45 16.50
CA ALA A 337 -19.33 -1.22 17.43
C ALA A 337 -19.36 -2.33 18.49
N GLU A 338 -18.52 -3.36 18.28
CA GLU A 338 -18.58 -4.66 18.97
C GLU A 338 -17.40 -4.89 19.91
N GLY A 339 -16.35 -4.06 19.84
CA GLY A 339 -15.21 -4.07 20.76
C GLY A 339 -15.34 -3.10 21.93
N GLN A 340 -14.68 -3.38 23.05
CA GLN A 340 -14.61 -2.44 24.18
C GLN A 340 -13.93 -1.14 23.76
N TYR A 341 -14.49 0.00 24.14
CA TYR A 341 -14.01 1.33 23.77
C TYR A 341 -13.93 1.58 22.25
N SER A 342 -14.62 0.77 21.44
CA SER A 342 -14.66 0.96 19.99
C SER A 342 -15.48 2.19 19.59
N THR A 343 -15.08 2.86 18.51
CA THR A 343 -15.73 4.09 18.04
C THR A 343 -16.01 4.06 16.55
N MET A 344 -17.25 4.39 16.20
CA MET A 344 -17.77 4.51 14.84
C MET A 344 -18.38 5.88 14.63
N SER A 345 -17.86 6.71 13.73
CA SER A 345 -18.46 8.03 13.48
C SER A 345 -19.79 7.94 12.69
N GLY A 346 -20.02 6.87 11.93
CA GLY A 346 -21.26 6.62 11.18
C GLY A 346 -21.07 5.87 9.86
N GLY A 347 -21.84 6.22 8.83
CA GLY A 347 -21.77 5.62 7.49
C GLY A 347 -22.75 4.46 7.28
N ARG A 348 -22.38 3.49 6.44
CA ARG A 348 -23.21 2.33 6.11
C ARG A 348 -22.44 1.01 6.21
N TYR A 349 -22.95 0.04 6.96
CA TYR A 349 -22.38 -1.31 7.09
C TYR A 349 -20.93 -1.36 7.60
N ASN A 350 -20.51 -0.41 8.43
CA ASN A 350 -19.16 -0.41 8.98
C ASN A 350 -19.11 -1.18 10.31
N HIS A 351 -17.99 -1.84 10.60
CA HIS A 351 -17.78 -2.67 11.79
C HIS A 351 -16.46 -2.34 12.49
N ALA A 352 -16.52 -1.84 13.72
CA ALA A 352 -15.40 -1.82 14.67
C ALA A 352 -15.50 -3.08 15.54
N ALA A 353 -14.80 -4.14 15.12
CA ALA A 353 -15.09 -5.51 15.53
C ALA A 353 -14.42 -5.91 16.86
N LEU A 354 -13.32 -5.27 17.24
CA LEU A 354 -12.51 -5.64 18.42
C LEU A 354 -12.12 -4.40 19.24
N ASP A 355 -11.56 -4.64 20.43
CA ASP A 355 -11.29 -3.58 21.42
C ASP A 355 -10.44 -2.44 20.85
N TYR A 356 -10.79 -1.21 21.24
CA TYR A 356 -10.14 0.05 20.84
C TYR A 356 -10.13 0.33 19.33
N SER A 357 -10.88 -0.42 18.53
CA SER A 357 -10.95 -0.22 17.09
C SER A 357 -11.75 1.02 16.71
N VAL A 358 -11.33 1.69 15.63
CA VAL A 358 -11.93 2.94 15.17
C VAL A 358 -12.27 2.87 13.68
N VAL A 359 -13.50 3.25 13.32
CA VAL A 359 -13.86 3.54 11.92
C VAL A 359 -14.46 4.94 11.79
N GLY A 360 -13.81 5.78 11.00
CA GLY A 360 -14.21 7.17 10.78
C GLY A 360 -15.47 7.36 9.91
N GLY A 361 -15.99 6.29 9.28
CA GLY A 361 -17.23 6.30 8.49
C GLY A 361 -17.11 5.48 7.21
N GLY A 362 -17.87 5.85 6.16
CA GLY A 362 -17.81 5.24 4.84
C GLY A 362 -18.80 4.08 4.62
N TYR A 363 -18.46 3.16 3.73
CA TYR A 363 -19.29 2.00 3.36
C TYR A 363 -18.53 0.69 3.57
N ALA A 364 -19.10 -0.26 4.31
CA ALA A 364 -18.60 -1.64 4.43
C ALA A 364 -17.15 -1.78 4.98
N ASN A 365 -16.70 -0.87 5.84
CA ASN A 365 -15.35 -0.89 6.41
C ASN A 365 -15.28 -1.75 7.67
N ASN A 366 -14.15 -2.40 7.93
CA ASN A 366 -13.95 -3.30 9.07
C ASN A 366 -12.59 -3.03 9.75
N ALA A 367 -12.61 -2.81 11.07
CA ALA A 367 -11.41 -2.61 11.90
C ALA A 367 -11.34 -3.68 13.02
N GLY A 368 -10.17 -4.34 13.13
CA GLY A 368 -9.80 -5.30 14.17
C GLY A 368 -9.15 -4.65 15.39
N TYR A 369 -8.44 -5.42 16.22
CA TYR A 369 -7.97 -4.99 17.54
C TYR A 369 -6.98 -3.81 17.46
N MET A 370 -7.28 -2.72 18.18
CA MET A 370 -6.52 -1.46 18.12
C MET A 370 -6.28 -0.92 16.70
N ALA A 371 -7.07 -1.37 15.72
CA ALA A 371 -6.91 -1.00 14.33
C ALA A 371 -7.75 0.24 13.97
N VAL A 372 -7.30 0.98 12.97
CA VAL A 372 -7.95 2.22 12.53
C VAL A 372 -8.29 2.15 11.05
N VAL A 373 -9.54 2.40 10.70
CA VAL A 373 -9.97 2.70 9.33
C VAL A 373 -10.49 4.14 9.27
N GLY A 374 -9.77 5.03 8.60
CA GLY A 374 -10.18 6.45 8.54
C GLY A 374 -11.50 6.68 7.77
N GLY A 375 -11.86 5.79 6.84
CA GLY A 375 -13.12 5.81 6.09
C GLY A 375 -13.01 5.06 4.76
N GLY A 376 -13.79 5.47 3.76
CA GLY A 376 -13.74 4.91 2.40
C GLY A 376 -14.75 3.79 2.14
N ASN A 377 -14.44 2.88 1.23
CA ASN A 377 -15.34 1.81 0.79
C ASN A 377 -14.67 0.43 0.86
N THR A 378 -15.22 -0.46 1.68
CA THR A 378 -14.83 -1.87 1.77
C THR A 378 -13.37 -2.06 2.19
N ASN A 379 -12.88 -1.26 3.13
CA ASN A 379 -11.53 -1.35 3.67
C ASN A 379 -11.46 -2.26 4.90
N TYR A 380 -10.37 -3.01 5.04
CA TYR A 380 -10.16 -3.97 6.13
C TYR A 380 -8.82 -3.72 6.82
N ALA A 381 -8.85 -3.31 8.08
CA ALA A 381 -7.68 -3.26 8.95
C ALA A 381 -7.81 -4.41 9.96
N SER A 382 -7.30 -5.60 9.63
CA SER A 382 -7.50 -6.82 10.40
C SER A 382 -6.28 -7.26 11.21
N GLY A 383 -5.10 -6.68 10.94
CA GLY A 383 -3.92 -6.90 11.78
C GLY A 383 -4.04 -6.08 13.07
N ASP A 384 -3.47 -6.57 14.16
CA ASP A 384 -3.43 -5.82 15.41
C ASP A 384 -2.64 -4.51 15.19
N TYR A 385 -3.14 -3.39 15.72
CA TYR A 385 -2.54 -2.06 15.53
C TYR A 385 -2.44 -1.61 14.05
N SER A 386 -3.10 -2.29 13.13
CA SER A 386 -3.02 -1.95 11.70
C SER A 386 -3.84 -0.71 11.34
N MET A 387 -3.48 -0.06 10.24
CA MET A 387 -4.14 1.16 9.79
C MET A 387 -4.48 1.10 8.30
N VAL A 388 -5.73 1.45 7.97
CA VAL A 388 -6.13 1.87 6.63
C VAL A 388 -6.58 3.33 6.67
N GLY A 389 -5.84 4.23 6.02
CA GLY A 389 -6.15 5.66 6.08
C GLY A 389 -7.46 6.02 5.33
N SER A 390 -7.64 5.54 4.10
CA SER A 390 -8.84 5.78 3.28
C SER A 390 -8.88 4.85 2.06
N GLY A 391 -9.71 5.18 1.05
CA GLY A 391 -9.68 4.54 -0.26
C GLY A 391 -10.71 3.44 -0.44
N GLN A 392 -10.46 2.52 -1.37
CA GLN A 392 -11.40 1.46 -1.73
C GLN A 392 -10.73 0.07 -1.77
N TYR A 393 -11.34 -0.93 -1.13
CA TYR A 393 -10.86 -2.31 -1.04
C TYR A 393 -9.48 -2.51 -0.40
N ASN A 394 -8.94 -1.56 0.36
CA ASN A 394 -7.61 -1.68 0.96
C ASN A 394 -7.59 -2.66 2.14
N ARG A 395 -6.46 -3.35 2.33
CA ARG A 395 -6.33 -4.41 3.33
C ARG A 395 -5.01 -4.32 4.10
N ALA A 396 -5.05 -3.98 5.39
CA ALA A 396 -3.92 -4.05 6.29
C ALA A 396 -4.09 -5.28 7.21
N ARG A 397 -3.26 -6.30 7.06
CA ARG A 397 -3.43 -7.62 7.71
C ARG A 397 -2.31 -8.03 8.66
N GLY A 398 -1.10 -7.50 8.49
CA GLY A 398 0.01 -7.76 9.40
C GLY A 398 -0.08 -6.91 10.66
N LEU A 399 0.61 -7.34 11.72
CA LEU A 399 0.78 -6.57 12.94
C LEU A 399 1.46 -5.22 12.61
N TYR A 400 0.90 -4.09 13.10
CA TYR A 400 1.37 -2.74 12.77
C TYR A 400 1.44 -2.41 11.26
N SER A 401 0.74 -3.15 10.39
CA SER A 401 0.80 -2.87 8.96
C SER A 401 -0.05 -1.66 8.56
N VAL A 402 0.39 -0.94 7.53
CA VAL A 402 -0.22 0.34 7.12
C VAL A 402 -0.54 0.32 5.63
N VAL A 403 -1.78 0.71 5.30
CA VAL A 403 -2.17 1.13 3.95
C VAL A 403 -2.72 2.55 4.01
N SER A 404 -1.96 3.55 3.59
CA SER A 404 -2.39 4.95 3.76
C SER A 404 -3.63 5.32 2.92
N GLY A 405 -3.83 4.66 1.77
CA GLY A 405 -5.03 4.84 0.94
C GLY A 405 -4.93 4.23 -0.45
N GLY A 406 -5.65 4.81 -1.41
CA GLY A 406 -5.71 4.34 -2.79
C GLY A 406 -6.67 3.16 -2.98
N GLY A 407 -6.28 2.20 -3.81
CA GLY A 407 -7.11 1.05 -4.20
C GLY A 407 -7.82 1.28 -5.53
N GLY A 408 -8.59 0.28 -5.97
CA GLY A 408 -9.33 0.33 -7.23
C GLY A 408 -10.82 0.04 -7.06
N SER A 409 -11.51 -0.11 -8.19
CA SER A 409 -12.97 -0.33 -8.22
C SER A 409 -13.39 -1.76 -7.89
N ALA A 410 -12.45 -2.69 -7.70
CA ALA A 410 -12.72 -4.09 -7.39
C ALA A 410 -11.73 -4.64 -6.34
N MET A 411 -12.11 -5.73 -5.67
CA MET A 411 -11.22 -6.42 -4.73
C MET A 411 -9.90 -6.88 -5.36
N ALA A 412 -9.91 -7.20 -6.65
CA ALA A 412 -8.71 -7.57 -7.39
C ALA A 412 -7.70 -6.40 -7.47
N ASP A 413 -8.15 -5.16 -7.33
CA ASP A 413 -7.29 -3.97 -7.40
C ASP A 413 -6.86 -3.45 -6.01
N SER A 414 -7.08 -4.24 -4.96
CA SER A 414 -6.79 -3.87 -3.58
C SER A 414 -5.29 -3.66 -3.33
N ASN A 415 -4.96 -2.60 -2.59
CA ASN A 415 -3.66 -2.54 -1.91
C ASN A 415 -3.73 -3.46 -0.68
N SER A 416 -2.70 -4.28 -0.49
CA SER A 416 -2.66 -5.27 0.59
C SER A 416 -1.32 -5.24 1.31
N ALA A 417 -1.34 -4.88 2.59
CA ALA A 417 -0.18 -4.91 3.49
C ALA A 417 -0.24 -6.14 4.42
N ILE A 418 0.44 -7.24 4.05
CA ILE A 418 0.26 -8.55 4.70
C ILE A 418 1.31 -8.86 5.77
N GLY A 419 2.57 -8.54 5.53
CA GLY A 419 3.63 -8.80 6.51
C GLY A 419 3.58 -7.82 7.68
N ASP A 420 4.22 -8.20 8.78
CA ASP A 420 4.27 -7.35 9.98
C ASP A 420 5.12 -6.12 9.72
N TYR A 421 4.73 -4.98 10.28
CA TYR A 421 5.36 -3.67 10.04
C TYR A 421 5.44 -3.27 8.55
N SER A 422 4.66 -3.89 7.67
CA SER A 422 4.69 -3.58 6.24
C SER A 422 3.87 -2.34 5.91
N THR A 423 4.33 -1.58 4.92
CA THR A 423 3.72 -0.30 4.52
C THR A 423 3.42 -0.26 3.02
N VAL A 424 2.20 0.14 2.67
CA VAL A 424 1.81 0.57 1.32
C VAL A 424 1.30 2.01 1.41
N SER A 425 2.07 2.96 0.88
CA SER A 425 1.71 4.39 0.99
C SER A 425 0.56 4.81 0.07
N GLY A 426 0.17 3.97 -0.92
CA GLY A 426 -0.99 4.23 -1.78
C GLY A 426 -0.94 3.49 -3.11
N GLY A 427 -1.55 4.07 -4.15
CA GLY A 427 -1.59 3.51 -5.51
C GLY A 427 -2.72 2.49 -5.71
N ARG A 428 -2.59 1.60 -6.69
CA ARG A 428 -3.59 0.57 -7.02
C ARG A 428 -2.95 -0.80 -7.16
N HIS A 429 -3.55 -1.81 -6.55
CA HIS A 429 -3.11 -3.20 -6.62
C HIS A 429 -1.66 -3.46 -6.17
N ASN A 430 -1.18 -2.76 -5.15
CA ASN A 430 0.14 -2.99 -4.58
C ASN A 430 0.07 -4.02 -3.45
N ARG A 431 1.05 -4.91 -3.36
CA ARG A 431 1.05 -6.01 -2.38
C ARG A 431 2.39 -6.16 -1.68
N THR A 432 2.37 -6.06 -0.35
CA THR A 432 3.46 -6.56 0.48
C THR A 432 3.12 -7.95 1.02
N SER A 433 4.10 -8.86 1.11
CA SER A 433 3.88 -10.25 1.57
C SER A 433 4.74 -10.70 2.76
N ALA A 434 5.78 -9.95 3.14
CA ALA A 434 6.70 -10.31 4.24
C ALA A 434 6.98 -9.11 5.16
N ASP A 435 7.63 -9.36 6.28
CA ASP A 435 7.82 -8.36 7.34
C ASP A 435 8.76 -7.23 6.91
N TYR A 436 8.51 -6.02 7.45
CA TYR A 436 9.30 -4.80 7.22
C TYR A 436 9.39 -4.37 5.75
N THR A 437 8.43 -4.79 4.92
CA THR A 437 8.40 -4.45 3.50
C THR A 437 7.74 -3.10 3.25
N THR A 438 8.21 -2.38 2.23
CA THR A 438 7.70 -1.05 1.89
C THR A 438 7.38 -0.93 0.41
N ILE A 439 6.18 -0.45 0.09
CA ILE A 439 5.81 0.03 -1.24
C ILE A 439 5.39 1.50 -1.16
N GLY A 440 6.12 2.38 -1.84
CA GLY A 440 5.82 3.82 -1.85
C GLY A 440 4.57 4.22 -2.66
N GLY A 441 4.09 3.35 -3.55
CA GLY A 441 2.85 3.54 -4.31
C GLY A 441 2.90 2.88 -5.68
N GLY A 442 2.20 3.45 -6.67
CA GLY A 442 2.21 2.98 -8.06
C GLY A 442 1.13 1.95 -8.39
N TYR A 443 1.35 1.14 -9.43
CA TYR A 443 0.40 0.14 -9.92
C TYR A 443 1.03 -1.26 -9.98
N TYR A 444 0.39 -2.25 -9.33
CA TYR A 444 0.81 -3.66 -9.43
C TYR A 444 2.21 -3.96 -8.86
N ASN A 445 2.70 -3.22 -7.87
CA ASN A 445 4.02 -3.49 -7.29
C ASN A 445 3.95 -4.57 -6.21
N GLN A 446 4.99 -5.39 -6.09
CA GLN A 446 5.06 -6.51 -5.16
C GLN A 446 6.39 -6.50 -4.38
N ALA A 447 6.30 -6.38 -3.05
CA ALA A 447 7.43 -6.53 -2.14
C ALA A 447 7.21 -7.80 -1.30
N GLN A 448 7.89 -8.89 -1.64
CA GLN A 448 7.55 -10.24 -1.18
C GLN A 448 8.53 -10.82 -0.15
N GLY A 449 9.78 -10.37 -0.09
CA GLY A 449 10.74 -10.86 0.91
C GLY A 449 11.01 -9.82 2.00
N SER A 450 11.50 -10.27 3.16
CA SER A 450 11.61 -9.41 4.34
C SER A 450 12.54 -8.21 4.10
N GLY A 451 12.14 -7.02 4.55
CA GLY A 451 12.87 -5.77 4.31
C GLY A 451 12.91 -5.31 2.85
N ALA A 452 12.17 -5.96 1.95
CA ALA A 452 12.12 -5.56 0.54
C ALA A 452 11.47 -4.20 0.37
N THR A 453 12.03 -3.37 -0.53
CA THR A 453 11.53 -2.03 -0.83
C THR A 453 11.23 -1.89 -2.31
N VAL A 454 10.04 -1.38 -2.64
CA VAL A 454 9.69 -0.89 -3.98
C VAL A 454 9.23 0.55 -3.85
N ALA A 455 10.03 1.52 -4.29
CA ALA A 455 9.69 2.93 -4.09
C ALA A 455 8.44 3.36 -4.88
N GLY A 456 8.10 2.69 -5.98
CA GLY A 456 6.88 2.93 -6.77
C GLY A 456 6.94 2.32 -8.18
N GLY A 457 6.28 2.96 -9.15
CA GLY A 457 6.28 2.54 -10.55
C GLY A 457 5.18 1.54 -10.91
N GLN A 458 5.39 0.73 -11.95
CA GLN A 458 4.42 -0.24 -12.44
C GLN A 458 5.01 -1.66 -12.55
N ASN A 459 4.32 -2.64 -11.97
CA ASN A 459 4.65 -4.06 -12.08
C ASN A 459 6.09 -4.40 -11.66
N ASN A 460 6.58 -3.79 -10.58
CA ASN A 460 7.90 -4.07 -10.04
C ASN A 460 7.85 -5.14 -8.94
N ILE A 461 8.85 -6.01 -8.88
CA ILE A 461 8.92 -7.14 -7.95
C ILE A 461 10.24 -7.09 -7.16
N ALA A 462 10.15 -7.14 -5.84
CA ALA A 462 11.28 -7.28 -4.94
C ALA A 462 11.03 -8.49 -4.03
N SER A 463 11.66 -9.65 -4.28
CA SER A 463 11.12 -10.94 -3.79
C SER A 463 11.96 -11.72 -2.77
N TYR A 464 13.23 -11.38 -2.58
CA TYR A 464 14.09 -12.04 -1.58
C TYR A 464 14.34 -11.16 -0.35
N LEU A 465 15.34 -11.47 0.48
CA LEU A 465 15.71 -10.72 1.69
C LEU A 465 16.50 -9.44 1.35
N TYR A 466 16.01 -8.28 1.80
CA TYR A 466 16.56 -6.92 1.58
C TYR A 466 16.72 -6.38 0.13
N PRO A 467 15.99 -6.84 -0.90
CA PRO A 467 16.09 -6.28 -2.24
C PRO A 467 15.47 -4.88 -2.32
N THR A 468 15.97 -4.07 -3.25
CA THR A 468 15.43 -2.73 -3.52
C THR A 468 15.14 -2.54 -5.00
N VAL A 469 13.91 -2.12 -5.31
CA VAL A 469 13.54 -1.58 -6.61
C VAL A 469 13.18 -0.10 -6.47
N GLY A 470 13.99 0.79 -7.05
CA GLY A 470 13.79 2.23 -6.96
C GLY A 470 12.61 2.78 -7.76
N GLY A 471 12.01 1.97 -8.65
CA GLY A 471 10.80 2.32 -9.41
C GLY A 471 10.83 1.76 -10.82
N GLY A 472 10.23 2.50 -11.77
CA GLY A 472 10.22 2.11 -13.19
C GLY A 472 9.11 1.12 -13.55
N VAL A 473 9.31 0.34 -14.61
CA VAL A 473 8.29 -0.57 -15.17
C VAL A 473 8.82 -1.98 -15.35
N ASN A 474 8.15 -3.00 -14.82
CA ASN A 474 8.55 -4.41 -15.00
C ASN A 474 9.96 -4.76 -14.49
N ASN A 475 10.44 -4.11 -13.42
CA ASN A 475 11.74 -4.42 -12.84
C ASN A 475 11.63 -5.51 -11.75
N SER A 476 12.65 -6.37 -11.65
CA SER A 476 12.69 -7.48 -10.69
C SER A 476 14.04 -7.53 -9.96
N ALA A 477 14.01 -7.44 -8.63
CA ALA A 477 15.16 -7.69 -7.76
C ALA A 477 14.85 -8.91 -6.88
N SER A 478 15.56 -10.02 -7.08
CA SER A 478 15.22 -11.32 -6.47
C SER A 478 16.39 -12.04 -5.82
N GLY A 479 17.56 -11.42 -5.73
CA GLY A 479 18.69 -11.91 -4.92
C GLY A 479 18.76 -11.23 -3.54
N TYR A 480 19.56 -11.79 -2.62
CA TYR A 480 19.84 -11.18 -1.32
C TYR A 480 20.46 -9.81 -1.50
N GLY A 481 19.85 -8.75 -0.97
CA GLY A 481 20.37 -7.37 -1.11
C GLY A 481 20.50 -6.89 -2.56
N ALA A 482 19.82 -7.52 -3.52
CA ALA A 482 19.88 -7.12 -4.92
C ALA A 482 19.21 -5.75 -5.16
N VAL A 483 19.74 -4.97 -6.09
CA VAL A 483 19.26 -3.60 -6.37
C VAL A 483 18.95 -3.42 -7.84
N VAL A 484 17.75 -2.94 -8.13
CA VAL A 484 17.43 -2.29 -9.42
C VAL A 484 17.01 -0.86 -9.14
N SER A 485 17.83 0.13 -9.49
CA SER A 485 17.54 1.52 -9.12
C SER A 485 16.38 2.13 -9.93
N GLY A 486 16.04 1.58 -11.10
CA GLY A 486 14.89 2.01 -11.93
C GLY A 486 14.94 1.46 -13.35
N GLY A 487 14.37 2.20 -14.31
CA GLY A 487 14.34 1.79 -15.73
C GLY A 487 13.18 0.85 -16.07
N GLY A 488 13.35 -0.01 -17.08
CA GLY A 488 12.30 -0.94 -17.49
C GLY A 488 12.79 -2.35 -17.79
N TYR A 489 12.05 -3.39 -17.39
CA TYR A 489 12.36 -4.79 -17.69
C TYR A 489 13.73 -5.27 -17.17
N ASN A 490 14.28 -4.62 -16.14
CA ASN A 490 15.58 -4.99 -15.58
C ASN A 490 15.43 -6.12 -14.55
N VAL A 491 16.40 -7.02 -14.49
CA VAL A 491 16.36 -8.22 -13.63
C VAL A 491 17.67 -8.40 -12.88
N ALA A 492 17.62 -8.51 -11.55
CA ALA A 492 18.77 -8.73 -10.68
C ALA A 492 18.50 -9.91 -9.71
N PRO A 493 18.73 -11.17 -10.14
CA PRO A 493 18.46 -12.34 -9.32
C PRO A 493 19.64 -12.82 -8.48
N GLY A 494 20.88 -12.39 -8.76
CA GLY A 494 22.06 -12.73 -7.97
C GLY A 494 22.12 -11.97 -6.64
N SER A 495 22.73 -12.55 -5.62
CA SER A 495 22.97 -11.89 -4.33
C SER A 495 23.89 -10.69 -4.53
N TYR A 496 23.51 -9.55 -3.98
CA TYR A 496 24.17 -8.25 -4.13
C TYR A 496 24.35 -7.79 -5.58
N SER A 497 23.60 -8.39 -6.53
CA SER A 497 23.68 -7.95 -7.92
C SER A 497 22.97 -6.63 -8.11
N THR A 498 23.50 -5.79 -9.01
CA THR A 498 23.04 -4.41 -9.18
C THR A 498 22.76 -4.09 -10.64
N VAL A 499 21.60 -3.49 -10.90
CA VAL A 499 21.30 -2.80 -12.16
C VAL A 499 20.93 -1.36 -11.84
N SER A 500 21.81 -0.41 -12.19
CA SER A 500 21.57 1.00 -11.88
C SER A 500 20.47 1.64 -12.74
N GLY A 501 20.03 1.01 -13.84
CA GLY A 501 18.93 1.45 -14.66
C GLY A 501 18.95 0.88 -16.09
N GLY A 502 18.38 1.62 -17.05
CA GLY A 502 18.30 1.21 -18.45
C GLY A 502 17.11 0.30 -18.76
N VAL A 503 17.20 -0.47 -19.85
CA VAL A 503 16.10 -1.32 -20.33
C VAL A 503 16.57 -2.75 -20.61
N SER A 504 15.85 -3.75 -20.10
CA SER A 504 16.09 -5.17 -20.34
C SER A 504 17.47 -5.69 -19.91
N ASN A 505 18.10 -5.05 -18.92
CA ASN A 505 19.39 -5.49 -18.39
C ASN A 505 19.22 -6.63 -17.37
N GLN A 506 20.13 -7.61 -17.38
CA GLN A 506 20.04 -8.80 -16.54
C GLN A 506 21.34 -9.06 -15.79
N SER A 507 21.37 -8.77 -14.49
CA SER A 507 22.53 -8.99 -13.62
C SER A 507 22.42 -10.31 -12.85
N LEU A 508 22.77 -11.42 -13.51
CA LEU A 508 22.28 -12.76 -13.15
C LEU A 508 23.06 -13.48 -12.05
N SER A 509 24.30 -13.07 -11.76
CA SER A 509 25.18 -13.75 -10.80
C SER A 509 25.48 -12.88 -9.58
N ASP A 510 26.01 -13.50 -8.53
CA ASP A 510 26.32 -12.82 -7.28
C ASP A 510 27.40 -11.74 -7.48
N TYR A 511 27.22 -10.61 -6.80
CA TYR A 511 28.09 -9.42 -6.87
C TYR A 511 28.29 -8.85 -8.28
N SER A 512 27.51 -9.29 -9.26
CA SER A 512 27.59 -8.76 -10.63
C SER A 512 26.91 -7.40 -10.74
N ALA A 513 27.36 -6.57 -11.68
CA ALA A 513 26.85 -5.21 -11.83
C ALA A 513 26.67 -4.79 -13.29
N ILE A 514 25.56 -4.09 -13.55
CA ILE A 514 25.29 -3.41 -14.81
C ILE A 514 25.00 -1.93 -14.54
N GLY A 515 25.84 -1.04 -15.07
CA GLY A 515 25.68 0.41 -14.87
C GLY A 515 24.49 1.03 -15.62
N GLY A 516 23.98 0.37 -16.67
CA GLY A 516 22.80 0.80 -17.42
C GLY A 516 22.78 0.26 -18.85
N GLY A 517 22.19 1.02 -19.77
CA GLY A 517 22.13 0.66 -21.19
C GLY A 517 20.94 -0.23 -21.56
N ASN A 518 21.07 -1.03 -22.62
CA ASN A 518 19.99 -1.82 -23.18
C ASN A 518 20.41 -3.28 -23.46
N ASN A 519 19.67 -4.25 -22.94
CA ASN A 519 19.89 -5.69 -23.12
C ASN A 519 21.27 -6.20 -22.63
N ASN A 520 21.93 -5.58 -21.66
CA ASN A 520 23.19 -6.09 -21.14
C ASN A 520 22.99 -7.29 -20.20
N ARG A 521 23.97 -8.19 -20.14
CA ARG A 521 23.91 -9.42 -19.32
C ARG A 521 25.23 -9.70 -18.60
N THR A 522 25.17 -9.99 -17.31
CA THR A 522 26.28 -10.55 -16.54
C THR A 522 25.88 -11.95 -16.03
N ARG A 523 26.78 -12.94 -16.12
CA ARG A 523 26.57 -14.32 -15.65
C ARG A 523 27.71 -14.85 -14.78
N GLY A 524 28.89 -14.23 -14.82
CA GLY A 524 30.00 -14.59 -13.94
C GLY A 524 29.88 -13.89 -12.58
N LEU A 525 30.44 -14.53 -11.55
CA LEU A 525 30.61 -13.94 -10.22
C LEU A 525 31.46 -12.65 -10.34
N TYR A 526 31.06 -11.55 -9.70
CA TYR A 526 31.73 -10.24 -9.82
C TYR A 526 31.83 -9.67 -11.26
N ALA A 527 31.09 -10.22 -12.24
CA ALA A 527 31.16 -9.71 -13.61
C ALA A 527 30.52 -8.32 -13.73
N VAL A 528 31.13 -7.45 -14.54
CA VAL A 528 30.70 -6.06 -14.71
C VAL A 528 30.45 -5.74 -16.18
N VAL A 529 29.32 -5.09 -16.46
CA VAL A 529 29.08 -4.36 -17.71
C VAL A 529 28.81 -2.89 -17.39
N GLY A 530 29.72 -1.99 -17.77
CA GLY A 530 29.55 -0.55 -17.48
C GLY A 530 28.31 0.06 -18.13
N GLY A 531 27.94 -0.39 -19.34
CA GLY A 531 26.71 0.02 -20.03
C GLY A 531 26.71 -0.36 -21.51
N GLY A 532 26.06 0.47 -22.34
CA GLY A 532 25.94 0.23 -23.78
C GLY A 532 24.87 -0.80 -24.13
N GLY A 533 25.15 -1.65 -25.11
CA GLY A 533 24.24 -2.68 -25.62
C GLY A 533 23.45 -2.24 -26.84
N GLY A 534 22.34 -2.92 -27.13
CA GLY A 534 21.52 -2.66 -28.32
C GLY A 534 20.11 -3.22 -28.18
N LEU A 535 19.20 -2.73 -29.03
CA LEU A 535 17.77 -3.06 -28.96
C LEU A 535 17.46 -4.55 -29.16
N ALA A 536 18.28 -5.24 -29.95
CA ALA A 536 18.15 -6.67 -30.19
C ALA A 536 19.02 -7.47 -29.22
N LEU A 537 18.54 -8.64 -28.78
CA LEU A 537 19.29 -9.54 -27.89
C LEU A 537 20.67 -9.93 -28.43
N GLN A 538 20.82 -10.01 -29.76
CA GLN A 538 22.08 -10.32 -30.43
C GLN A 538 23.10 -9.17 -30.35
N ASP A 539 22.69 -7.97 -29.95
CA ASP A 539 23.57 -6.81 -29.76
C ASP A 539 23.92 -6.57 -28.27
N SER A 540 23.54 -7.50 -27.40
CA SER A 540 23.83 -7.47 -25.97
C SER A 540 25.33 -7.54 -25.68
N ASN A 541 25.78 -6.74 -24.71
CA ASN A 541 27.06 -7.05 -24.06
C ASN A 541 26.81 -8.20 -23.06
N SER A 542 27.65 -9.22 -23.09
CA SER A 542 27.50 -10.42 -22.27
C SER A 542 28.81 -10.75 -21.55
N ALA A 543 28.83 -10.51 -20.23
CA ALA A 543 29.96 -10.83 -19.37
C ALA A 543 29.74 -12.13 -18.60
N SER A 544 30.27 -13.24 -19.09
CA SER A 544 29.94 -14.59 -18.61
C SER A 544 30.99 -15.22 -17.69
N GLY A 545 32.24 -14.77 -17.73
CA GLY A 545 33.30 -15.29 -16.85
C GLY A 545 33.37 -14.57 -15.51
N ASP A 546 33.88 -15.24 -14.47
CA ASP A 546 34.06 -14.63 -13.16
C ASP A 546 35.09 -13.49 -13.21
N TYR A 547 34.85 -12.41 -12.50
CA TYR A 547 35.65 -11.17 -12.55
C TYR A 547 35.79 -10.57 -13.96
N SER A 548 34.96 -10.99 -14.93
CA SER A 548 35.05 -10.46 -16.28
C SER A 548 34.46 -9.06 -16.38
N THR A 549 35.07 -8.23 -17.23
CA THR A 549 34.71 -6.81 -17.35
C THR A 549 34.44 -6.44 -18.80
N ILE A 550 33.30 -5.82 -19.05
CA ILE A 550 33.00 -5.10 -20.29
C ILE A 550 32.77 -3.63 -19.94
N GLY A 551 33.63 -2.72 -20.38
CA GLY A 551 33.47 -1.29 -20.08
C GLY A 551 32.20 -0.70 -20.72
N GLY A 552 31.84 -1.15 -21.92
CA GLY A 552 30.61 -0.77 -22.61
C GLY A 552 30.60 -1.21 -24.08
N GLY A 553 30.00 -0.41 -24.96
CA GLY A 553 29.94 -0.70 -26.40
C GLY A 553 28.75 -1.56 -26.80
N ARG A 554 28.83 -2.31 -27.92
CA ARG A 554 27.72 -3.11 -28.46
C ARG A 554 28.16 -4.50 -28.87
N ARG A 555 27.44 -5.55 -28.48
CA ARG A 555 27.74 -6.94 -28.85
C ARG A 555 29.13 -7.41 -28.39
N ASN A 556 29.61 -6.93 -27.25
CA ASN A 556 30.88 -7.39 -26.69
C ASN A 556 30.65 -8.62 -25.81
N ALA A 557 31.58 -9.56 -25.81
CA ALA A 557 31.44 -10.80 -25.05
C ALA A 557 32.73 -11.17 -24.30
N THR A 558 32.57 -11.54 -23.04
CA THR A 558 33.63 -12.14 -22.22
C THR A 558 33.18 -13.52 -21.72
N GLY A 559 34.03 -14.54 -21.84
CA GLY A 559 33.64 -15.94 -21.62
C GLY A 559 34.21 -16.62 -20.36
N TYR A 560 35.36 -16.14 -19.86
CA TYR A 560 36.16 -16.85 -18.86
C TYR A 560 36.71 -15.91 -17.77
N GLU A 561 37.32 -16.49 -16.74
CA GLU A 561 37.81 -15.73 -15.59
C GLU A 561 38.80 -14.63 -15.98
N TYR A 562 38.65 -13.45 -15.37
CA TYR A 562 39.53 -12.28 -15.55
C TYR A 562 39.66 -11.77 -17.00
N THR A 563 38.68 -12.05 -17.85
CA THR A 563 38.63 -11.52 -19.21
C THR A 563 38.17 -10.08 -19.25
N THR A 564 38.76 -9.28 -20.13
CA THR A 564 38.43 -7.85 -20.25
C THR A 564 38.15 -7.44 -21.69
N VAL A 565 37.04 -6.74 -21.90
CA VAL A 565 36.78 -5.96 -23.12
C VAL A 565 36.55 -4.50 -22.73
N GLY A 566 37.46 -3.60 -23.10
CA GLY A 566 37.32 -2.19 -22.73
C GLY A 566 36.07 -1.52 -23.35
N GLY A 567 35.70 -1.90 -24.57
CA GLY A 567 34.49 -1.41 -25.24
C GLY A 567 34.45 -1.78 -26.73
N GLY A 568 33.87 -0.91 -27.56
CA GLY A 568 33.80 -1.11 -29.01
C GLY A 568 32.61 -1.95 -29.46
N ARG A 569 32.72 -2.60 -30.63
CA ARG A 569 31.62 -3.40 -31.21
C ARG A 569 32.07 -4.78 -31.66
N ASN A 570 31.32 -5.81 -31.28
CA ASN A 570 31.54 -7.21 -31.67
C ASN A 570 32.91 -7.77 -31.21
N ASN A 571 33.44 -7.29 -30.08
CA ASN A 571 34.70 -7.77 -29.56
C ASN A 571 34.50 -8.96 -28.61
N ARG A 572 35.42 -9.93 -28.63
CA ARG A 572 35.33 -11.16 -27.86
C ARG A 572 36.63 -11.48 -27.13
N ALA A 573 36.59 -11.60 -25.81
CA ALA A 573 37.67 -12.15 -24.99
C ALA A 573 37.22 -13.47 -24.35
N ASP A 574 37.77 -14.60 -24.80
CA ASP A 574 37.19 -15.94 -24.58
C ASP A 574 38.18 -16.96 -24.02
N SER A 575 39.07 -16.52 -23.12
CA SER A 575 39.91 -17.42 -22.32
C SER A 575 40.48 -16.71 -21.12
N ILE A 576 40.99 -17.45 -20.13
CA ILE A 576 41.48 -16.89 -18.87
C ILE A 576 42.54 -15.80 -19.14
N TYR A 577 42.35 -14.61 -18.56
CA TYR A 577 43.19 -13.41 -18.74
C TYR A 577 43.25 -12.82 -20.16
N ALA A 578 42.40 -13.27 -21.10
CA ALA A 578 42.35 -12.67 -22.43
C ALA A 578 41.80 -11.23 -22.37
N THR A 579 42.40 -10.33 -23.16
CA THR A 579 42.07 -8.91 -23.15
C THR A 579 41.86 -8.35 -24.54
N VAL A 580 40.77 -7.60 -24.74
CA VAL A 580 40.56 -6.74 -25.91
C VAL A 580 40.37 -5.29 -25.43
N GLY A 581 41.27 -4.39 -25.81
CA GLY A 581 41.16 -2.98 -25.40
C GLY A 581 39.91 -2.29 -25.96
N GLY A 582 39.52 -2.62 -27.19
CA GLY A 582 38.31 -2.09 -27.84
C GLY A 582 38.30 -2.34 -29.34
N GLY A 583 37.70 -1.43 -30.12
CA GLY A 583 37.68 -1.50 -31.59
C GLY A 583 36.48 -2.25 -32.17
N TYR A 584 36.62 -2.81 -33.37
CA TYR A 584 35.57 -3.52 -34.09
C TYR A 584 35.99 -4.94 -34.43
N ASP A 585 35.19 -5.93 -34.03
CA ASP A 585 35.39 -7.34 -34.41
C ASP A 585 36.76 -7.94 -34.01
N ASN A 586 37.27 -7.57 -32.83
CA ASN A 586 38.55 -8.08 -32.31
C ASN A 586 38.36 -9.27 -31.37
N TRP A 587 39.15 -10.32 -31.54
CA TRP A 587 38.97 -11.62 -30.90
C TRP A 587 40.26 -12.06 -30.19
N ALA A 588 40.20 -12.23 -28.87
CA ALA A 588 41.25 -12.78 -28.03
C ALA A 588 40.74 -14.08 -27.37
N ILE A 589 41.05 -15.25 -27.95
CA ILE A 589 40.28 -16.48 -27.66
C ILE A 589 41.02 -17.54 -26.85
N GLU A 590 42.27 -17.29 -26.45
CA GLU A 590 43.08 -18.27 -25.71
C GLU A 590 43.92 -17.58 -24.62
N ARG A 591 44.48 -18.39 -23.72
CA ARG A 591 45.06 -17.92 -22.46
C ARG A 591 46.06 -16.78 -22.68
N TYR A 592 45.89 -15.69 -21.92
CA TYR A 592 46.71 -14.46 -21.98
C TYR A 592 46.79 -13.78 -23.36
N SER A 593 45.94 -14.13 -24.34
CA SER A 593 45.98 -13.43 -25.61
C SER A 593 45.45 -12.00 -25.48
N THR A 594 46.07 -11.07 -26.21
CA THR A 594 45.77 -9.64 -26.09
C THR A 594 45.59 -8.99 -27.45
N VAL A 595 44.49 -8.26 -27.62
CA VAL A 595 44.30 -7.33 -28.73
C VAL A 595 44.16 -5.92 -28.17
N GLY A 596 45.10 -5.02 -28.46
CA GLY A 596 45.03 -3.64 -27.98
C GLY A 596 43.85 -2.84 -28.55
N GLY A 597 43.46 -3.13 -29.80
CA GLY A 597 42.30 -2.52 -30.46
C GLY A 597 42.31 -2.76 -31.97
N GLY A 598 41.77 -1.82 -32.75
CA GLY A 598 41.73 -1.90 -34.21
C GLY A 598 40.49 -2.60 -34.76
N SER A 599 40.62 -3.24 -35.93
CA SER A 599 39.51 -3.89 -36.64
C SER A 599 39.88 -5.32 -37.05
N ALA A 600 39.00 -6.29 -36.83
CA ALA A 600 39.15 -7.67 -37.29
C ALA A 600 40.46 -8.37 -36.87
N ASN A 601 41.04 -8.00 -35.72
CA ASN A 601 42.28 -8.61 -35.23
C ASN A 601 42.01 -9.85 -34.38
N PHE A 602 42.89 -10.84 -34.48
CA PHE A 602 42.73 -12.15 -33.86
C PHE A 602 43.99 -12.56 -33.10
N ALA A 603 43.87 -12.86 -31.81
CA ALA A 603 44.97 -13.28 -30.96
C ALA A 603 44.62 -14.57 -30.18
N GLN A 604 45.53 -15.55 -30.19
CA GLN A 604 45.37 -16.82 -29.48
C GLN A 604 46.72 -17.31 -28.92
N MET A 605 46.74 -18.34 -28.07
CA MET A 605 47.95 -18.97 -27.51
C MET A 605 49.01 -17.94 -27.05
N TYR A 606 48.71 -17.06 -26.08
CA TYR A 606 49.60 -15.98 -25.62
C TYR A 606 49.99 -14.92 -26.68
N GLY A 607 49.33 -14.92 -27.84
CA GLY A 607 49.58 -13.98 -28.92
C GLY A 607 49.16 -12.56 -28.57
N VAL A 608 49.90 -11.57 -29.10
CA VAL A 608 49.64 -10.15 -28.87
C VAL A 608 49.49 -9.43 -30.21
N VAL A 609 48.36 -8.76 -30.40
CA VAL A 609 48.16 -7.79 -31.48
C VAL A 609 47.98 -6.42 -30.86
N ALA A 610 48.92 -5.50 -31.04
CA ALA A 610 48.78 -4.16 -30.44
C ALA A 610 47.66 -3.33 -31.09
N GLY A 611 47.36 -3.57 -32.38
CA GLY A 611 46.25 -2.92 -33.10
C GLY A 611 46.30 -3.20 -34.62
N GLY A 612 45.73 -2.30 -35.42
CA GLY A 612 45.70 -2.42 -36.89
C GLY A 612 44.41 -3.05 -37.42
N ASP A 613 44.46 -3.56 -38.66
CA ASP A 613 43.32 -4.23 -39.31
C ASP A 613 43.68 -5.64 -39.79
N SER A 614 42.82 -6.61 -39.51
CA SER A 614 42.90 -7.98 -40.00
C SER A 614 44.20 -8.73 -39.62
N ASN A 615 44.81 -8.43 -38.48
CA ASN A 615 46.04 -9.07 -38.04
C ASN A 615 45.80 -10.34 -37.21
N THR A 616 46.77 -11.26 -37.22
CA THR A 616 46.72 -12.53 -36.47
C THR A 616 48.00 -12.75 -35.67
N ALA A 617 47.87 -13.06 -34.38
CA ALA A 617 49.00 -13.46 -33.53
C ALA A 617 48.70 -14.77 -32.79
N SER A 618 49.62 -15.73 -32.81
CA SER A 618 49.53 -16.98 -32.06
C SER A 618 50.88 -17.43 -31.52
N ALA A 619 50.85 -18.39 -30.58
CA ALA A 619 52.01 -19.08 -30.03
C ALA A 619 53.09 -18.13 -29.50
N PHE A 620 52.73 -17.24 -28.56
CA PHE A 620 53.63 -16.19 -28.06
C PHE A 620 54.11 -15.20 -29.14
N GLY A 621 53.47 -15.20 -30.31
CA GLY A 621 53.77 -14.30 -31.42
C GLY A 621 53.23 -12.90 -31.17
N ALA A 622 53.88 -11.90 -31.78
CA ALA A 622 53.52 -10.50 -31.63
C ALA A 622 53.34 -9.79 -32.98
N VAL A 623 52.23 -9.08 -33.12
CA VAL A 623 51.99 -8.12 -34.21
C VAL A 623 51.86 -6.73 -33.63
N ALA A 624 52.77 -5.82 -33.99
CA ALA A 624 52.72 -4.45 -33.47
C ALA A 624 51.66 -3.58 -34.18
N GLY A 625 51.16 -3.99 -35.35
CA GLY A 625 50.07 -3.30 -36.06
C GLY A 625 50.06 -3.60 -37.55
N GLY A 626 49.50 -2.66 -38.33
CA GLY A 626 49.45 -2.74 -39.79
C GLY A 626 48.21 -3.46 -40.33
N TRP A 627 48.29 -3.95 -41.56
CA TRP A 627 47.18 -4.59 -42.27
C TRP A 627 47.52 -6.03 -42.67
N TYR A 628 46.71 -6.99 -42.23
CA TYR A 628 46.81 -8.38 -42.65
C TYR A 628 48.15 -9.05 -42.32
N ASN A 629 48.78 -8.70 -41.19
CA ASN A 629 50.00 -9.34 -40.74
C ASN A 629 49.70 -10.56 -39.86
N ARG A 630 50.50 -11.61 -39.98
CA ARG A 630 50.34 -12.87 -39.27
C ARG A 630 51.64 -13.28 -38.59
N ALA A 631 51.64 -13.35 -37.27
CA ALA A 631 52.72 -13.93 -36.46
C ALA A 631 52.22 -15.24 -35.86
N GLU A 632 52.49 -16.35 -36.54
CA GLU A 632 51.87 -17.66 -36.26
C GLU A 632 52.85 -18.67 -35.62
N GLY A 633 54.16 -18.48 -35.81
CA GLY A 633 55.19 -19.34 -35.23
C GLY A 633 55.45 -19.04 -33.75
N TRP A 634 56.00 -20.02 -33.03
CA TRP A 634 56.38 -19.85 -31.63
C TRP A 634 57.36 -18.69 -31.45
N TYR A 635 57.03 -17.68 -30.64
CA TYR A 635 57.84 -16.48 -30.43
C TYR A 635 58.14 -15.68 -31.71
N SER A 636 57.23 -15.71 -32.70
CA SER A 636 57.39 -14.97 -33.96
C SER A 636 56.99 -13.49 -33.84
N MET A 637 57.48 -12.65 -34.76
CA MET A 637 57.16 -11.21 -34.76
C MET A 637 56.88 -10.66 -36.16
N ALA A 638 55.78 -9.91 -36.28
CA ALA A 638 55.52 -9.02 -37.40
C ALA A 638 55.38 -7.57 -36.89
N PRO A 639 56.43 -6.74 -37.00
CA PRO A 639 56.46 -5.41 -36.40
C PRO A 639 55.55 -4.37 -37.10
N GLY A 640 54.83 -4.74 -38.15
CA GLY A 640 53.92 -3.85 -38.87
C GLY A 640 53.93 -4.09 -40.38
N GLY A 641 53.50 -3.08 -41.14
CA GLY A 641 53.41 -3.15 -42.60
C GLY A 641 52.17 -3.89 -43.09
N ALA A 642 52.26 -4.57 -44.24
CA ALA A 642 51.10 -5.20 -44.87
C ALA A 642 51.36 -6.61 -45.42
N ASN A 643 50.47 -7.56 -45.11
CA ASN A 643 50.50 -8.93 -45.61
C ASN A 643 51.79 -9.71 -45.26
N ASN A 644 52.42 -9.40 -44.13
CA ASN A 644 53.59 -10.16 -43.68
C ASN A 644 53.15 -11.43 -42.95
N ARG A 645 53.92 -12.50 -43.10
CA ARG A 645 53.70 -13.78 -42.41
C ARG A 645 54.99 -14.28 -41.77
N ALA A 646 55.04 -14.29 -40.45
CA ALA A 646 56.07 -14.91 -39.64
C ALA A 646 55.54 -16.25 -39.12
N TYR A 647 55.77 -17.33 -39.88
CA TYR A 647 55.21 -18.66 -39.62
C TYR A 647 56.18 -19.58 -38.87
N GLY A 648 57.49 -19.44 -39.11
CA GLY A 648 58.50 -20.23 -38.41
C GLY A 648 58.65 -19.87 -36.94
N SER A 649 59.13 -20.80 -36.12
CA SER A 649 59.44 -20.51 -34.71
C SER A 649 60.62 -19.53 -34.64
N TYR A 650 60.56 -18.52 -33.77
CA TYR A 650 61.55 -17.44 -33.64
C TYR A 650 61.76 -16.64 -34.94
N SER A 651 60.73 -16.55 -35.79
CA SER A 651 60.81 -15.82 -37.08
C SER A 651 60.39 -14.35 -36.96
N PHE A 652 60.89 -13.52 -37.88
CA PHE A 652 60.64 -12.09 -37.97
C PHE A 652 60.28 -11.70 -39.41
N ALA A 653 59.12 -11.07 -39.65
CA ALA A 653 58.68 -10.66 -40.98
C ALA A 653 58.21 -9.20 -41.01
N ALA A 654 58.97 -8.33 -41.67
CA ALA A 654 58.72 -6.88 -41.71
C ALA A 654 58.56 -6.33 -43.13
N GLY A 655 57.65 -5.35 -43.29
CA GLY A 655 57.50 -4.58 -44.53
C GLY A 655 56.23 -4.91 -45.31
N ARG A 656 56.32 -5.29 -46.60
CA ARG A 656 55.14 -5.72 -47.38
C ARG A 656 55.36 -7.10 -48.00
N ARG A 657 54.46 -8.04 -47.68
CA ARG A 657 54.48 -9.42 -48.20
C ARG A 657 55.79 -10.17 -47.89
N ALA A 658 56.44 -9.88 -46.76
CA ALA A 658 57.55 -10.70 -46.23
C ALA A 658 57.00 -12.02 -45.68
N GLN A 659 57.56 -13.15 -46.09
CA GLN A 659 57.11 -14.50 -45.72
C GLN A 659 58.26 -15.26 -45.05
N ALA A 660 58.34 -15.23 -43.73
CA ALA A 660 59.32 -15.97 -42.94
C ALA A 660 58.73 -17.34 -42.56
N MET A 661 58.90 -18.32 -43.46
CA MET A 661 58.20 -19.62 -43.37
C MET A 661 58.93 -20.67 -42.50
N HIS A 662 60.22 -20.49 -42.22
CA HIS A 662 61.03 -21.46 -41.47
C HIS A 662 61.49 -20.91 -40.13
N SER A 663 61.82 -21.82 -39.20
CA SER A 663 62.31 -21.42 -37.88
C SER A 663 63.59 -20.59 -37.99
N GLY A 664 63.68 -19.49 -37.24
CA GLY A 664 64.81 -18.57 -37.26
C GLY A 664 64.90 -17.66 -38.49
N ASP A 665 63.86 -17.59 -39.34
CA ASP A 665 63.87 -16.72 -40.52
C ASP A 665 63.63 -15.25 -40.16
N PHE A 666 64.52 -14.37 -40.61
CA PHE A 666 64.41 -12.92 -40.52
C PHE A 666 64.27 -12.33 -41.93
N ARG A 667 63.09 -11.81 -42.25
CA ARG A 667 62.74 -11.30 -43.59
C ARG A 667 62.35 -9.82 -43.53
N TRP A 668 63.01 -9.02 -44.36
CA TRP A 668 62.65 -7.62 -44.59
C TRP A 668 62.28 -7.41 -46.06
N ALA A 669 61.06 -6.97 -46.33
CA ALA A 669 60.59 -6.69 -47.68
C ALA A 669 60.24 -5.21 -47.84
N ASP A 670 60.70 -4.59 -48.91
CA ASP A 670 60.28 -3.25 -49.32
C ASP A 670 58.77 -3.15 -49.66
N SER A 671 58.33 -1.99 -50.15
CA SER A 671 56.93 -1.70 -50.48
C SER A 671 56.37 -2.47 -51.70
N TYR A 672 57.19 -3.26 -52.37
CA TYR A 672 56.82 -3.95 -53.59
C TYR A 672 55.73 -5.01 -53.32
N ASN A 673 54.72 -5.06 -54.18
CA ASN A 673 53.53 -5.89 -53.96
C ASN A 673 53.74 -7.34 -54.44
N ALA A 674 54.76 -8.04 -53.95
CA ALA A 674 55.02 -9.44 -54.28
C ALA A 674 55.46 -10.23 -53.05
N ASN A 675 55.16 -11.53 -53.00
CA ASN A 675 55.63 -12.39 -51.91
C ASN A 675 57.15 -12.45 -51.89
N PHE A 676 57.72 -12.35 -50.69
CA PHE A 676 59.14 -12.54 -50.44
C PHE A 676 59.32 -13.69 -49.46
N SER A 677 59.36 -14.91 -50.00
CA SER A 677 59.52 -16.18 -49.25
C SER A 677 60.95 -16.70 -49.22
N GLY A 678 61.82 -16.22 -50.10
CA GLY A 678 63.23 -16.63 -50.20
C GLY A 678 63.43 -18.15 -50.30
N PRO A 679 64.64 -18.68 -50.05
CA PRO A 679 64.91 -20.11 -50.07
C PRO A 679 64.20 -20.85 -48.92
N ASP A 680 63.76 -22.08 -49.20
CA ASP A 680 63.12 -23.01 -48.24
C ASP A 680 64.14 -23.60 -47.25
N THR A 681 64.80 -22.75 -46.46
CA THR A 681 65.79 -23.15 -45.46
C THR A 681 65.62 -22.37 -44.16
N ALA A 682 65.75 -23.05 -43.03
CA ALA A 682 65.70 -22.43 -41.69
C ALA A 682 66.93 -21.55 -41.39
N ASN A 683 66.78 -20.66 -40.40
CA ASN A 683 67.81 -19.77 -39.87
C ASN A 683 68.40 -18.81 -40.93
N THR A 684 67.55 -18.24 -41.78
CA THR A 684 67.99 -17.32 -42.82
C THR A 684 67.72 -15.85 -42.49
N PHE A 685 68.68 -14.98 -42.82
CA PHE A 685 68.44 -13.54 -42.89
C PHE A 685 68.33 -13.13 -44.36
N ALA A 686 67.19 -12.58 -44.77
CA ALA A 686 66.99 -12.15 -46.15
C ALA A 686 66.30 -10.79 -46.26
N VAL A 687 66.78 -10.00 -47.21
CA VAL A 687 66.31 -8.63 -47.45
C VAL A 687 65.96 -8.46 -48.92
N ARG A 688 64.73 -8.00 -49.21
CA ARG A 688 64.37 -7.43 -50.52
C ARG A 688 64.29 -5.91 -50.39
N ALA A 689 65.28 -5.24 -50.94
CA ALA A 689 65.32 -3.78 -51.05
C ALA A 689 65.58 -3.40 -52.51
N SER A 690 64.51 -3.18 -53.28
CA SER A 690 64.60 -2.89 -54.73
C SER A 690 65.33 -1.58 -55.02
N GLY A 691 65.46 -0.68 -54.03
CA GLY A 691 66.28 0.52 -54.09
C GLY A 691 67.76 0.34 -53.69
N GLY A 692 68.16 -0.88 -53.33
CA GLY A 692 69.49 -1.22 -52.83
C GLY A 692 69.59 -1.34 -51.29
N VAL A 693 70.72 -1.87 -50.82
CA VAL A 693 71.05 -2.07 -49.40
C VAL A 693 72.27 -1.24 -49.03
N TYR A 694 72.23 -0.57 -47.88
CA TYR A 694 73.31 0.26 -47.36
C TYR A 694 73.65 -0.19 -45.93
N LEU A 695 74.90 -0.57 -45.68
CA LEU A 695 75.41 -0.91 -44.35
C LEU A 695 76.58 0.01 -44.03
N PHE A 696 76.41 0.90 -43.05
CA PHE A 696 77.47 1.82 -42.60
C PHE A 696 77.84 1.54 -41.15
N THR A 697 79.12 1.69 -40.82
CA THR A 697 79.68 1.44 -39.48
C THR A 697 80.05 2.72 -38.74
N ASN A 698 79.76 3.89 -39.32
CA ASN A 698 79.99 5.19 -38.69
C ASN A 698 78.87 6.22 -38.97
N THR A 699 78.71 7.22 -38.09
CA THR A 699 77.63 8.23 -38.17
C THR A 699 77.74 9.16 -39.37
N SER A 700 78.95 9.38 -39.90
CA SER A 700 79.19 10.21 -41.08
C SER A 700 78.95 9.49 -42.41
N LEU A 701 78.57 8.20 -42.39
CA LEU A 701 78.32 7.37 -43.59
C LEU A 701 79.51 7.27 -44.55
N THR A 702 80.74 7.42 -44.03
CA THR A 702 81.99 7.39 -44.81
C THR A 702 82.66 6.02 -44.78
N SER A 703 82.18 5.08 -43.96
CA SER A 703 82.73 3.73 -43.84
C SER A 703 81.59 2.71 -43.86
N GLY A 704 81.67 1.76 -44.79
CA GLY A 704 80.59 0.79 -45.02
C GLY A 704 80.58 0.20 -46.42
N ALA A 705 79.46 -0.40 -46.79
CA ALA A 705 79.26 -1.04 -48.08
C ALA A 705 77.82 -0.90 -48.59
N ARG A 706 77.70 -0.99 -49.92
CA ARG A 706 76.46 -0.74 -50.67
C ARG A 706 76.23 -1.82 -51.72
N LEU A 707 75.00 -2.30 -51.80
CA LEU A 707 74.49 -3.09 -52.92
C LEU A 707 73.48 -2.23 -53.67
N TYR A 708 73.83 -1.76 -54.87
CA TYR A 708 72.96 -0.88 -55.65
C TYR A 708 71.71 -1.61 -56.17
N ALA A 709 70.64 -0.86 -56.44
CA ALA A 709 69.43 -1.37 -57.07
C ALA A 709 69.74 -2.18 -58.35
N GLY A 710 69.25 -3.42 -58.41
CA GLY A 710 69.45 -4.32 -59.55
C GLY A 710 70.90 -4.80 -59.77
N SER A 711 71.85 -4.39 -58.91
CA SER A 711 73.23 -4.84 -58.99
C SER A 711 73.46 -6.12 -58.19
N SER A 712 74.39 -6.95 -58.65
CA SER A 712 74.94 -8.09 -57.91
C SER A 712 76.26 -7.77 -57.19
N THR A 713 76.76 -6.53 -57.32
CA THR A 713 78.09 -6.15 -56.80
C THR A 713 78.04 -5.54 -55.40
N TRP A 714 78.90 -6.05 -54.51
CA TRP A 714 79.16 -5.45 -53.21
C TRP A 714 80.17 -4.31 -53.36
N ASN A 715 79.72 -3.07 -53.15
CA ASN A 715 80.53 -1.88 -53.32
C ASN A 715 80.93 -1.34 -51.95
N ALA A 716 82.16 -1.61 -51.54
CA ALA A 716 82.74 -0.93 -50.39
C ALA A 716 82.96 0.56 -50.70
N VAL A 717 82.77 1.43 -49.71
CA VAL A 717 82.99 2.87 -49.87
C VAL A 717 84.45 3.13 -50.26
N SER A 718 84.66 3.77 -51.41
CA SER A 718 85.99 3.91 -52.02
C SER A 718 86.22 5.31 -52.62
N ASP A 719 85.65 6.35 -52.01
CA ASP A 719 85.75 7.76 -52.44
C ASP A 719 87.04 8.43 -51.92
N SER A 720 87.75 9.19 -52.75
CA SER A 720 88.98 9.88 -52.36
C SER A 720 88.74 10.96 -51.29
N THR A 721 87.56 11.61 -51.30
CA THR A 721 87.15 12.59 -50.29
C THR A 721 86.90 11.94 -48.93
N MET A 722 86.74 10.62 -48.90
CA MET A 722 86.53 9.81 -47.69
C MET A 722 87.79 9.03 -47.28
N LYS A 723 88.91 9.20 -47.99
CA LYS A 723 90.20 8.52 -47.76
C LYS A 723 91.29 9.51 -47.36
N ARG A 724 92.34 9.01 -46.72
CA ARG A 724 93.54 9.79 -46.33
C ARG A 724 94.79 8.94 -46.44
N ARG A 725 95.97 9.58 -46.44
CA ARG A 725 97.29 8.93 -46.44
C ARG A 725 97.55 7.99 -47.64
N TYR A 726 97.36 8.49 -48.86
CA TYR A 726 97.68 7.75 -50.09
C TYR A 726 99.06 8.13 -50.67
N GLY A 727 99.78 7.16 -51.24
CA GLY A 727 101.12 7.32 -51.82
C GLY A 727 101.36 6.36 -53.00
N LYS A 728 102.48 6.49 -53.72
CA LYS A 728 102.84 5.59 -54.83
C LYS A 728 103.21 4.19 -54.29
N VAL A 729 102.75 3.15 -54.97
CA VAL A 729 103.05 1.74 -54.65
C VAL A 729 104.26 1.28 -55.49
N ASP A 730 105.21 0.57 -54.87
CA ASP A 730 106.32 -0.08 -55.59
C ASP A 730 105.80 -1.36 -56.27
N THR A 731 105.53 -1.25 -57.58
CA THR A 731 104.95 -2.36 -58.37
C THR A 731 105.90 -3.55 -58.50
N LYS A 732 107.22 -3.33 -58.38
CA LYS A 732 108.22 -4.42 -58.46
C LYS A 732 108.20 -5.25 -57.19
N GLU A 733 108.28 -4.59 -56.04
CA GLU A 733 108.20 -5.26 -54.74
C GLU A 733 106.87 -6.02 -54.61
N VAL A 734 105.77 -5.42 -55.06
CA VAL A 734 104.46 -6.08 -55.04
C VAL A 734 104.42 -7.31 -55.93
N LEU A 735 104.93 -7.25 -57.18
CA LEU A 735 104.96 -8.43 -58.06
C LEU A 735 105.85 -9.55 -57.49
N ASP A 736 107.01 -9.21 -56.93
CA ASP A 736 107.91 -10.20 -56.34
C ASP A 736 107.27 -10.87 -55.11
N LYS A 737 106.56 -10.10 -54.28
CA LYS A 737 105.77 -10.62 -53.14
C LYS A 737 104.58 -11.46 -53.59
N VAL A 738 103.83 -11.04 -54.62
CA VAL A 738 102.73 -11.84 -55.20
C VAL A 738 103.25 -13.14 -55.78
N ALA A 739 104.40 -13.13 -56.46
CA ALA A 739 105.01 -14.33 -57.02
C ALA A 739 105.49 -15.31 -55.93
N ALA A 740 105.88 -14.80 -54.75
CA ALA A 740 106.27 -15.61 -53.61
C ALA A 740 105.10 -16.00 -52.68
N LEU A 741 103.91 -15.42 -52.88
CA LEU A 741 102.78 -15.61 -52.00
C LEU A 741 102.19 -17.03 -52.17
N PRO A 742 102.06 -17.81 -51.09
CA PRO A 742 101.40 -19.11 -51.15
C PRO A 742 99.92 -18.96 -51.57
N ILE A 743 99.54 -19.63 -52.66
CA ILE A 743 98.14 -19.76 -53.08
C ILE A 743 97.73 -21.21 -52.89
N GLU A 744 96.85 -21.45 -51.92
CA GLU A 744 96.45 -22.80 -51.53
C GLU A 744 94.98 -23.05 -51.83
N ARG A 745 94.62 -24.32 -51.96
CA ARG A 745 93.22 -24.76 -51.93
C ARG A 745 92.86 -25.12 -50.51
N TRP A 746 91.73 -24.62 -50.04
CA TRP A 746 91.29 -24.83 -48.66
C TRP A 746 89.77 -24.94 -48.59
N SER A 747 89.29 -25.59 -47.54
CA SER A 747 87.86 -25.67 -47.20
C SER A 747 87.66 -25.14 -45.79
N TYR A 748 86.55 -24.44 -45.54
CA TYR A 748 86.23 -24.02 -44.16
C TYR A 748 85.95 -25.24 -43.31
N LYS A 749 86.50 -25.28 -42.08
CA LYS A 749 86.26 -26.38 -41.12
C LYS A 749 84.78 -26.62 -40.80
N ALA A 750 83.95 -25.58 -40.90
CA ALA A 750 82.51 -25.64 -40.63
C ALA A 750 81.65 -25.83 -41.88
N GLN A 751 82.25 -25.84 -43.07
CA GLN A 751 81.57 -26.06 -44.34
C GLN A 751 81.77 -27.50 -44.80
N ASP A 752 80.95 -27.96 -45.76
CA ASP A 752 81.18 -29.20 -46.49
C ASP A 752 82.60 -29.25 -47.07
N GLU A 753 83.31 -30.35 -46.80
CA GLU A 753 84.70 -30.55 -47.18
C GLU A 753 84.94 -30.51 -48.69
N ASN A 754 83.91 -30.83 -49.49
CA ASN A 754 83.96 -30.81 -50.96
C ASN A 754 83.87 -29.39 -51.54
N VAL A 755 83.57 -28.39 -50.71
CA VAL A 755 83.59 -26.99 -51.15
C VAL A 755 85.00 -26.43 -50.99
N HIS A 756 85.71 -26.39 -52.09
CA HIS A 756 87.07 -25.85 -52.14
C HIS A 756 87.06 -24.38 -52.55
N HIS A 757 87.81 -23.59 -51.79
CA HIS A 757 88.18 -22.22 -52.10
C HIS A 757 89.65 -22.19 -52.53
N ILE A 758 90.05 -21.13 -53.24
CA ILE A 758 91.44 -20.92 -53.63
C ILE A 758 91.85 -19.50 -53.30
N GLY A 759 93.01 -19.35 -52.67
CA GLY A 759 93.56 -18.05 -52.31
C GLY A 759 94.66 -18.19 -51.26
N PRO A 760 95.30 -17.07 -50.89
CA PRO A 760 96.26 -17.05 -49.79
C PRO A 760 95.56 -17.14 -48.44
N MET A 761 96.28 -17.62 -47.42
CA MET A 761 95.85 -17.50 -46.03
C MET A 761 96.00 -16.04 -45.57
N ALA A 762 95.11 -15.58 -44.69
CA ALA A 762 95.09 -14.19 -44.23
C ALA A 762 96.41 -13.76 -43.55
N GLN A 763 97.03 -14.67 -42.81
CA GLN A 763 98.28 -14.42 -42.10
C GLN A 763 99.44 -14.21 -43.07
N ASP A 764 99.56 -15.03 -44.13
CA ASP A 764 100.63 -14.91 -45.12
C ASP A 764 100.45 -13.66 -46.00
N PHE A 765 99.20 -13.34 -46.33
CA PHE A 765 98.85 -12.09 -47.02
C PHE A 765 99.21 -10.87 -46.18
N TRP A 766 98.84 -10.86 -44.89
CA TRP A 766 99.19 -9.80 -43.96
C TRP A 766 100.70 -9.67 -43.77
N ASN A 767 101.43 -10.77 -43.55
CA ASN A 767 102.88 -10.76 -43.39
C ASN A 767 103.61 -10.22 -44.64
N SER A 768 103.04 -10.42 -45.83
CA SER A 768 103.61 -9.92 -47.08
C SER A 768 103.31 -8.43 -47.31
N PHE A 769 102.06 -8.00 -47.10
CA PHE A 769 101.57 -6.68 -47.55
C PHE A 769 101.14 -5.73 -46.43
N HIS A 770 100.80 -6.22 -45.23
CA HIS A 770 100.36 -5.44 -44.07
C HIS A 770 99.19 -4.48 -44.36
N VAL A 771 98.18 -4.97 -45.09
CA VAL A 771 96.96 -4.22 -45.45
C VAL A 771 95.72 -4.96 -44.93
N GLY A 772 94.68 -4.20 -44.57
CA GLY A 772 93.47 -4.71 -43.89
C GLY A 772 93.37 -4.19 -42.45
N ASP A 773 92.34 -4.64 -41.73
CA ASP A 773 92.11 -4.26 -40.33
C ASP A 773 92.85 -5.17 -39.32
N ASP A 774 93.10 -6.43 -39.69
CA ASP A 774 93.84 -7.42 -38.88
C ASP A 774 94.50 -8.50 -39.76
N SER A 775 95.20 -9.45 -39.11
CA SER A 775 95.87 -10.58 -39.76
C SER A 775 95.00 -11.84 -39.88
N LEU A 776 93.71 -11.76 -39.59
CA LEU A 776 92.78 -12.91 -39.52
C LEU A 776 91.79 -12.92 -40.70
N ALA A 777 91.62 -11.79 -41.38
CA ALA A 777 90.78 -11.67 -42.56
C ALA A 777 91.49 -10.91 -43.70
N ILE A 778 91.08 -11.21 -44.93
CA ILE A 778 91.53 -10.48 -46.12
C ILE A 778 90.36 -9.62 -46.60
N SER A 779 90.59 -8.31 -46.71
CA SER A 779 89.65 -7.36 -47.32
C SER A 779 89.36 -7.76 -48.77
N THR A 780 88.14 -7.54 -49.25
CA THR A 780 87.80 -7.81 -50.66
C THR A 780 88.39 -6.80 -51.65
N ILE A 781 88.89 -5.65 -51.17
CA ILE A 781 89.45 -4.59 -52.03
C ILE A 781 90.96 -4.77 -52.23
N ASP A 782 91.69 -5.11 -51.16
CA ASP A 782 93.15 -5.05 -51.13
C ASP A 782 93.84 -6.01 -52.13
N PRO A 783 93.40 -7.29 -52.27
CA PRO A 783 93.95 -8.19 -53.27
C PRO A 783 93.83 -7.66 -54.70
N SER A 784 92.75 -6.93 -55.01
CA SER A 784 92.56 -6.35 -56.34
C SER A 784 93.55 -5.22 -56.60
N GLY A 785 93.80 -4.36 -55.61
CA GLY A 785 94.82 -3.32 -55.70
C GLY A 785 96.23 -3.89 -55.88
N ILE A 786 96.56 -4.94 -55.12
CA ILE A 786 97.83 -5.67 -55.22
C ILE A 786 97.98 -6.36 -56.57
N ALA A 787 96.93 -7.03 -57.06
CA ALA A 787 96.94 -7.68 -58.37
C ALA A 787 97.13 -6.67 -59.51
N LEU A 788 96.45 -5.53 -59.48
CA LEU A 788 96.63 -4.46 -60.47
C LEU A 788 98.06 -3.91 -60.45
N ALA A 789 98.65 -3.70 -59.28
CA ALA A 789 100.04 -3.27 -59.15
C ALA A 789 101.01 -4.33 -59.71
N ALA A 790 100.79 -5.61 -59.41
CA ALA A 790 101.59 -6.71 -59.96
C ALA A 790 101.45 -6.85 -61.49
N ILE A 791 100.24 -6.71 -62.03
CA ILE A 791 99.98 -6.73 -63.48
C ILE A 791 100.66 -5.56 -64.18
N GLN A 792 100.62 -4.36 -63.59
CA GLN A 792 101.34 -3.20 -64.13
C GLN A 792 102.84 -3.48 -64.25
N GLU A 793 103.44 -4.14 -63.26
CA GLU A 793 104.84 -4.54 -63.35
C GLU A 793 105.07 -5.66 -64.38
N LEU A 794 104.19 -6.65 -64.43
CA LEU A 794 104.29 -7.75 -65.39
C LEU A 794 104.21 -7.22 -66.84
N ALA A 795 103.33 -6.25 -67.11
CA ALA A 795 103.22 -5.57 -68.39
C ALA A 795 104.52 -4.84 -68.77
N LYS A 796 105.13 -4.09 -67.83
CA LYS A 796 106.45 -3.45 -68.04
C LYS A 796 107.54 -4.50 -68.35
N ARG A 797 107.49 -5.67 -67.70
CA ARG A 797 108.44 -6.77 -67.96
C ARG A 797 108.18 -7.40 -69.34
N ASN A 798 106.93 -7.59 -69.74
CA ASN A 798 106.56 -8.12 -71.05
C ASN A 798 106.92 -7.17 -72.20
N GLU A 799 106.67 -5.87 -72.06
CA GLU A 799 107.08 -4.87 -73.07
C GLU A 799 108.60 -4.90 -73.27
N LYS A 800 109.37 -4.96 -72.17
CA LYS A 800 110.83 -5.17 -72.25
C LYS A 800 111.22 -6.47 -72.93
N LEU A 801 110.44 -7.53 -72.77
CA LEU A 801 110.68 -8.82 -73.43
C LEU A 801 110.31 -8.77 -74.92
N GLU A 802 109.22 -8.12 -75.31
CA GLU A 802 108.82 -7.91 -76.70
C GLU A 802 109.87 -7.09 -77.47
N THR A 803 110.31 -5.95 -76.92
CA THR A 803 111.40 -5.17 -77.53
C THR A 803 112.68 -6.00 -77.69
N ARG A 804 112.95 -6.92 -76.75
CA ARG A 804 114.10 -7.82 -76.84
C ARG A 804 113.91 -8.89 -77.91
N ASN A 805 112.70 -9.41 -78.08
CA ASN A 805 112.37 -10.37 -79.14
C ASN A 805 112.40 -9.74 -80.53
N GLU A 806 111.85 -8.54 -80.72
CA GLU A 806 111.97 -7.80 -81.99
C GLU A 806 113.44 -7.63 -82.38
N LYS A 807 114.27 -7.26 -81.41
CA LYS A 807 115.71 -7.11 -81.62
C LYS A 807 116.40 -8.43 -81.98
N LEU A 808 115.99 -9.54 -81.37
CA LEU A 808 116.49 -10.89 -81.69
C LEU A 808 115.99 -11.40 -83.05
N GLU A 809 114.76 -11.07 -83.47
CA GLU A 809 114.25 -11.38 -84.81
C GLU A 809 114.99 -10.59 -85.89
N GLU A 810 115.30 -9.32 -85.62
CA GLU A 810 116.16 -8.49 -86.48
C GLU A 810 117.56 -9.12 -86.63
N GLU A 811 118.18 -9.57 -85.54
CA GLU A 811 119.45 -10.29 -85.56
C GLU A 811 119.38 -11.62 -86.35
N MET A 812 118.29 -12.39 -86.21
CA MET A 812 118.08 -13.60 -87.00
C MET A 812 117.88 -13.32 -88.51
N ALA A 813 117.19 -12.24 -88.87
CA ALA A 813 117.02 -11.84 -90.27
C ALA A 813 118.37 -11.49 -90.90
N VAL A 814 119.23 -10.79 -90.17
CA VAL A 814 120.61 -10.46 -90.60
C VAL A 814 121.45 -11.72 -90.76
N LEU A 815 121.39 -12.67 -89.82
CA LEU A 815 122.13 -13.93 -89.93
C LEU A 815 121.66 -14.79 -91.11
N ARG A 816 120.34 -14.87 -91.37
CA ARG A 816 119.80 -15.61 -92.53
C ARG A 816 120.26 -15.01 -93.86
N ALA A 817 120.32 -13.68 -93.96
CA ALA A 817 120.87 -13.00 -95.12
C ALA A 817 122.37 -13.33 -95.33
N GLN A 818 123.16 -13.37 -94.24
CA GLN A 818 124.58 -13.74 -94.30
C GLN A 818 124.80 -15.18 -94.78
N VAL A 819 123.97 -16.13 -94.33
CA VAL A 819 124.02 -17.54 -94.77
C VAL A 819 123.67 -17.69 -96.26
N GLN A 820 122.70 -16.93 -96.78
CA GLN A 820 122.37 -16.95 -98.22
C GLN A 820 123.51 -16.39 -99.08
N THR A 821 124.20 -15.32 -98.65
CA THR A 821 125.38 -14.81 -99.36
C THR A 821 126.58 -15.77 -99.33
N LEU A 822 126.76 -16.53 -98.25
CA LEU A 822 127.81 -17.56 -98.15
C LEU A 822 127.53 -18.76 -99.08
N MET A 823 126.26 -19.16 -99.22
CA MET A 823 125.86 -20.21 -100.16
C MET A 823 126.02 -19.81 -101.64
N ALA A 824 125.78 -18.53 -101.97
CA ALA A 824 126.03 -18.01 -103.32
C ALA A 824 127.52 -17.91 -103.67
N ALA A 825 128.40 -17.65 -102.69
CA ALA A 825 129.84 -17.61 -102.90
C ALA A 825 130.45 -19.01 -103.16
N GLN A 826 129.83 -20.07 -102.60
CA GLN A 826 130.31 -21.44 -102.73
C GLN A 826 130.08 -22.03 -104.14
N GLN A 827 129.01 -21.62 -104.84
CA GLN A 827 128.74 -22.06 -106.23
C GLN A 827 129.69 -21.45 -107.27
N HIS A 828 130.36 -20.33 -106.97
CA HIS A 828 131.31 -19.70 -107.91
C HIS A 828 132.74 -20.31 -107.84
N THR A 829 133.08 -21.04 -106.78
CA THR A 829 134.40 -21.67 -106.58
C THR A 829 134.58 -23.04 -107.25
N GLU A 830 133.49 -23.75 -107.58
CA GLU A 830 133.57 -25.10 -108.20
C GLU A 830 133.77 -25.08 -109.73
N ALA A 831 133.63 -23.93 -110.41
CA ALA A 831 133.79 -23.83 -111.87
C ALA A 831 135.23 -23.52 -112.36
N GLY A 832 136.22 -23.42 -111.46
CA GLY A 832 137.56 -22.88 -111.76
C GLY A 832 138.75 -23.85 -111.78
N ILE A 833 138.60 -25.15 -111.46
CA ILE A 833 139.74 -26.08 -111.29
C ILE A 833 139.46 -27.45 -111.95
N THR A 834 139.50 -27.53 -113.29
CA THR A 834 140.21 -28.61 -114.03
C THR A 834 140.33 -28.22 -115.52
N LYS A 835 141.48 -27.65 -115.85
CA LYS A 835 142.19 -27.89 -117.11
C LYS A 835 143.44 -28.66 -116.75
#